data_AF-K4A509-F1
#
_entry.id   AF-K4A509-F1
#
_cell.length_a   1.000
_cell.length_b   1.000
_cell.length_c   1.000
_cell.angle_alpha   90.00
_cell.angle_beta   90.00
_cell.angle_gamma   90.00
#
_symmetry.space_group_name_H-M   'P 1'
#
loop_
_entity.id
_entity.type
_entity.pdbx_description
1 polymer ?
#
loop_
_entity_poly.entity_id
_entity_poly.type
_entity_poly.pdbx_seq_one_letter_code
_entity_poly.pdbx_strand_id
1 'polypeptide(L)'
;MSSSRRRRGGGPERAADNWERLVRAALKRDRDHLRAGGAAGGLGLAAAVPASLGRTTNIEQILQAADDIEDEDPNVARILCEQAYTLAQNLDPSSAGRGMLQFKTGLQSVIKQKLAKKDGAAIDRQNDIQVLWNFYLDYKSRRRVDDMQREQERLRESGTFSTEMGARAMEMKKVYVTLRALLDVLEILVGQSPTDRLHRQILEEIKKIKRSDAALRGELIPYNIVPLDAPSSVTNIIGFFPEVRAATTAIQNCEDLPRFPYDAPQLRQKDIFDLLQYVFGFQDDNIRNQRENVVLTLANAQSRLGLLVETEPKIDEKAVTEVFCKVLDNYMKWCRYLGKRVAWTSLEAVNKNRKIILVALYFLIWGEAANVRFLPECLCYIFHNMAKELDGILDSSEAEPAKSCITSDGSTSYLEKIITPIYETMAAEANNNNGGKAAHSDWRNYDDFNEYFWSRSCFELSWPPDEGSKFLRKPAKRKRTGKTNFVEHRTFLHLYRSFHRLWIFLLLMFQGLAIIAFRHGKINIDTFKVLLSAGPAFFILNFVECCLDVLLMIGAYKTARGFAISRLVIRFFWLTAVSTFVTYLYVKVLEERNARNSDSTYFRIYGLVLGGYAAVRIVFALMAKIPACHRLSSFSDRSQFFQFFKWIYQERYYVGRGLYESIRDYARYVIFWLVILACKFTFAYFLQIKPLVEPTNIIVQLHDLKYSWHDLVSRGNKNALTILSLWAPVLAIYLMDIHIWYTLLSALVGGVMGARDRLGEIRSIEMLHKRFESFPEAFAKNLSPRRISIGPVAQDSEITKMHASIFSPFWNEIIRSLREEDYISNREMDLLMMPSNCGNLRLVQWPLFLLTSKIMLANDYASDCKDSQYELWYRISKDEYMAYAVKECYYSTEKILHSLVDAEGQRWVERLFRDLSDSIAQGSLLVTINLRKLQLVLTRLTGLTGLLIRNETAGLAAGVTKALLELFEVVTHEFLAPNLREQFDTWQLLLRARNEGRLFSKIFWPNDPELKEQVKRLHLLLTVKDSAANIPKNLEARRRLQFFTNSLFMDMPDAKPVSEMIPFSVFTPYYSETVLYSMSELCVDNEDGISILFYLQKIYPGAAGGATGPAQGEGVEVAPEAGTVGPALGAGSGTAPVDVEPDENHGGAVPAGHNGSGGWSTGLVGNREERSGSEVEGGGEVVE
;
A
#
# COMPACT_ATOMS: atom_id res chain seq x y z
N MET A 1 -13.45 -54.29 -58.07
CA MET A 1 -13.20 -53.38 -59.21
C MET A 1 -14.29 -52.31 -59.19
N SER A 2 -13.93 -51.03 -59.19
CA SER A 2 -14.81 -49.85 -59.36
C SER A 2 -15.81 -49.56 -58.21
N SER A 3 -15.98 -48.37 -57.64
CA SER A 3 -15.65 -47.01 -58.08
C SER A 3 -15.31 -46.10 -56.89
N SER A 4 -14.41 -45.13 -57.10
CA SER A 4 -13.99 -44.11 -56.13
C SER A 4 -14.55 -42.73 -56.52
N ARG A 5 -15.06 -41.96 -55.55
CA ARG A 5 -15.37 -40.53 -55.71
C ARG A 5 -14.43 -39.72 -54.80
N ARG A 6 -13.53 -38.95 -55.44
CA ARG A 6 -12.59 -38.01 -54.80
C ARG A 6 -13.33 -36.79 -54.23
N ARG A 7 -12.98 -36.43 -52.99
CA ARG A 7 -13.31 -35.16 -52.30
C ARG A 7 -12.59 -33.98 -52.97
N ARG A 8 -13.29 -32.86 -53.17
CA ARG A 8 -12.70 -31.53 -53.43
C ARG A 8 -12.24 -30.93 -52.09
N GLY A 9 -10.97 -30.55 -51.99
CA GLY A 9 -10.41 -29.80 -50.87
C GLY A 9 -10.91 -28.34 -50.87
N GLY A 10 -11.26 -27.84 -49.69
CA GLY A 10 -11.52 -26.42 -49.45
C GLY A 10 -10.20 -25.71 -49.11
N GLY A 11 -9.84 -24.70 -49.91
CA GLY A 11 -8.62 -23.92 -49.73
C GLY A 11 -8.71 -22.86 -48.63
N PRO A 12 -7.56 -22.24 -48.27
CA PRO A 12 -7.41 -21.23 -47.21
C PRO A 12 -8.27 -19.97 -47.39
N GLU A 13 -8.64 -19.61 -48.63
CA GLU A 13 -9.54 -18.47 -48.90
C GLU A 13 -10.93 -18.66 -48.29
N ARG A 14 -11.46 -19.88 -48.30
CA ARG A 14 -12.77 -20.19 -47.70
C ARG A 14 -12.76 -20.12 -46.18
N ALA A 15 -11.61 -20.40 -45.58
CA ALA A 15 -11.41 -20.26 -44.13
C ALA A 15 -11.31 -18.77 -43.75
N ALA A 16 -10.61 -17.96 -44.54
CA ALA A 16 -10.55 -16.51 -44.36
C ALA A 16 -11.93 -15.84 -44.52
N ASP A 17 -12.71 -16.22 -45.53
CA ASP A 17 -14.06 -15.70 -45.75
C ASP A 17 -15.04 -16.12 -44.64
N ASN A 18 -14.94 -17.36 -44.17
CA ASN A 18 -15.73 -17.83 -43.04
C ASN A 18 -15.34 -17.12 -41.75
N TRP A 19 -14.06 -16.81 -41.55
CA TRP A 19 -13.57 -16.07 -40.40
C TRP A 19 -14.01 -14.60 -40.43
N GLU A 20 -13.94 -13.92 -41.58
CA GLU A 20 -14.50 -12.57 -41.76
C GLU A 20 -16.02 -12.53 -41.49
N ARG A 21 -16.77 -13.56 -41.89
CA ARG A 21 -18.21 -13.67 -41.59
C ARG A 21 -18.48 -13.89 -40.11
N LEU A 22 -17.67 -14.70 -39.43
CA LEU A 22 -17.77 -14.99 -38.00
C LEU A 22 -17.45 -13.76 -37.15
N VAL A 23 -16.41 -13.02 -37.51
CA VAL A 23 -16.03 -11.75 -36.87
C VAL A 23 -17.10 -10.67 -37.10
N ARG A 24 -17.64 -10.56 -38.32
CA ARG A 24 -18.79 -9.68 -38.59
C ARG A 24 -20.03 -10.05 -37.79
N ALA A 25 -20.29 -11.35 -37.59
CA ALA A 25 -21.41 -11.82 -36.79
C ALA A 25 -21.21 -11.54 -35.28
N ALA A 26 -19.99 -11.71 -34.76
CA ALA A 26 -19.64 -11.42 -33.37
C ALA A 26 -19.77 -9.92 -33.05
N LEU A 27 -19.23 -9.06 -33.93
CA LEU A 27 -19.34 -7.60 -33.79
C LEU A 27 -20.79 -7.10 -33.91
N LYS A 28 -21.62 -7.77 -34.71
CA LYS A 28 -23.06 -7.47 -34.81
C LYS A 28 -23.81 -7.89 -33.54
N ARG A 29 -23.42 -9.01 -32.94
CA ARG A 29 -23.98 -9.54 -31.68
C ARG A 29 -23.66 -8.64 -30.48
N ASP A 30 -22.46 -8.08 -30.40
CA ASP A 30 -22.11 -7.08 -29.39
C ASP A 30 -22.88 -5.77 -29.58
N ARG A 31 -23.08 -5.34 -30.85
CA ARG A 31 -23.90 -4.16 -31.18
C ARG A 31 -25.38 -4.33 -30.82
N ASP A 32 -25.90 -5.54 -30.89
CA ASP A 32 -27.28 -5.88 -30.54
C ASP A 32 -27.46 -6.13 -29.02
N HIS A 33 -26.46 -6.69 -28.32
CA HIS A 33 -26.44 -6.77 -26.85
C HIS A 33 -26.33 -5.39 -26.19
N LEU A 34 -25.61 -4.44 -26.81
CA LEU A 34 -25.51 -3.05 -26.37
C LEU A 34 -26.79 -2.23 -26.56
N ARG A 35 -27.76 -2.70 -27.35
CA ARG A 35 -29.08 -2.05 -27.51
C ARG A 35 -30.11 -2.48 -26.47
N ALA A 36 -29.88 -3.58 -25.76
CA ALA A 36 -30.82 -4.12 -24.77
C ALA A 36 -30.63 -3.54 -23.35
N GLY A 37 -29.51 -2.85 -23.09
CA GLY A 37 -29.28 -2.08 -21.85
C GLY A 37 -29.69 -0.63 -22.03
N GLY A 38 -30.77 -0.21 -21.36
CA GLY A 38 -31.30 1.15 -21.42
C GLY A 38 -30.35 2.18 -20.81
N ALA A 39 -29.40 2.68 -21.59
CA ALA A 39 -28.74 3.95 -21.38
C ALA A 39 -28.52 4.59 -22.76
N ALA A 40 -29.25 5.67 -23.05
CA ALA A 40 -29.14 6.40 -24.31
C ALA A 40 -27.80 7.15 -24.36
N GLY A 41 -26.78 6.50 -24.90
CA GLY A 41 -25.46 7.07 -25.22
C GLY A 41 -24.64 6.04 -25.98
N GLY A 42 -24.59 6.15 -27.31
CA GLY A 42 -23.90 5.18 -28.16
C GLY A 42 -22.39 5.13 -27.89
N LEU A 43 -21.86 3.97 -27.51
CA LEU A 43 -20.41 3.72 -27.55
C LEU A 43 -19.98 3.44 -28.99
N GLY A 44 -19.15 4.31 -29.56
CA GLY A 44 -18.61 4.27 -30.92
C GLY A 44 -17.36 3.38 -31.10
N LEU A 45 -16.81 3.35 -32.32
CA LEU A 45 -15.58 2.63 -32.71
C LEU A 45 -14.37 2.95 -31.83
N ALA A 46 -14.34 4.12 -31.18
CA ALA A 46 -13.27 4.52 -30.27
C ALA A 46 -13.10 3.57 -29.07
N ALA A 47 -14.19 3.00 -28.55
CA ALA A 47 -14.15 2.09 -27.39
C ALA A 47 -13.56 0.70 -27.70
N ALA A 48 -13.40 0.37 -28.99
CA ALA A 48 -12.86 -0.90 -29.45
C ALA A 48 -11.34 -0.87 -29.67
N VAL A 49 -10.68 0.27 -29.42
CA VAL A 49 -9.22 0.44 -29.59
C VAL A 49 -8.48 -0.32 -28.47
N PRO A 50 -7.54 -1.23 -28.81
CA PRO A 50 -6.70 -1.89 -27.81
C PRO A 50 -5.89 -0.87 -26.99
N ALA A 51 -5.81 -1.07 -25.67
CA ALA A 51 -5.08 -0.16 -24.76
C ALA A 51 -3.59 0.03 -25.11
N SER A 52 -2.99 -0.93 -25.83
CA SER A 52 -1.62 -0.85 -26.35
C SER A 52 -1.44 0.20 -27.46
N LEU A 53 -2.49 0.50 -28.23
CA LEU A 53 -2.50 1.51 -29.30
C LEU A 53 -2.92 2.89 -28.80
N GLY A 54 -3.90 2.96 -27.88
CA GLY A 54 -4.43 4.21 -27.34
C GLY A 54 -3.38 5.02 -26.57
N ARG A 55 -2.38 4.36 -25.94
CA ARG A 55 -1.33 5.02 -25.15
C ARG A 55 -0.22 5.66 -25.97
N THR A 56 -0.03 5.27 -27.23
CA THR A 56 1.12 5.70 -28.06
C THR A 56 0.74 6.61 -29.22
N THR A 57 -0.55 6.72 -29.57
CA THR A 57 -1.02 7.49 -30.74
C THR A 57 -2.41 8.08 -30.57
N ASN A 58 -2.73 9.13 -31.34
CA ASN A 58 -4.05 9.79 -31.35
C ASN A 58 -5.16 8.97 -32.06
N ILE A 59 -5.00 7.65 -32.25
CA ILE A 59 -5.92 6.79 -33.02
C ILE A 59 -7.33 6.78 -32.40
N GLU A 60 -7.41 6.70 -31.07
CA GLU A 60 -8.68 6.73 -30.35
C GLU A 60 -9.43 8.06 -30.56
N GLN A 61 -8.70 9.18 -30.51
CA GLN A 61 -9.26 10.51 -30.76
C GLN A 61 -9.70 10.68 -32.23
N ILE A 62 -8.95 10.12 -33.18
CA ILE A 62 -9.30 10.13 -34.61
C ILE A 62 -10.58 9.33 -34.87
N LEU A 63 -10.74 8.17 -34.23
CA LEU A 63 -11.96 7.35 -34.37
C LEU A 63 -13.15 7.97 -33.66
N GLN A 64 -12.95 8.57 -32.49
CA GLN A 64 -13.99 9.32 -31.79
C GLN A 64 -14.50 10.49 -32.65
N ALA A 65 -13.59 11.25 -33.27
CA ALA A 65 -13.94 12.31 -34.22
C ALA A 65 -14.66 11.76 -35.47
N ALA A 66 -14.28 10.57 -35.94
CA ALA A 66 -14.94 9.93 -37.08
C ALA A 66 -16.38 9.50 -36.77
N ASP A 67 -16.65 9.03 -35.56
CA ASP A 67 -18.01 8.70 -35.10
C ASP A 67 -18.85 9.97 -34.91
N ASP A 68 -18.25 11.04 -34.35
CA ASP A 68 -18.93 12.30 -34.09
C ASP A 68 -19.29 13.08 -35.38
N ILE A 69 -18.47 12.96 -36.43
CA ILE A 69 -18.70 13.58 -37.74
C ILE A 69 -19.52 12.66 -38.67
N GLU A 70 -19.77 11.40 -38.32
CA GLU A 70 -20.41 10.44 -39.22
C GLU A 70 -21.78 10.91 -39.74
N ASP A 71 -22.57 11.56 -38.89
CA ASP A 71 -23.87 12.12 -39.25
C ASP A 71 -23.76 13.45 -40.03
N GLU A 72 -22.63 14.18 -39.91
CA GLU A 72 -22.40 15.46 -40.60
C GLU A 72 -21.79 15.28 -42.00
N ASP A 73 -20.70 14.50 -42.13
CA ASP A 73 -20.08 14.15 -43.42
C ASP A 73 -19.50 12.72 -43.38
N PRO A 74 -20.21 11.75 -44.00
CA PRO A 74 -19.77 10.36 -44.07
C PRO A 74 -18.44 10.15 -44.81
N ASN A 75 -18.08 11.05 -45.73
CA ASN A 75 -16.84 10.95 -46.51
C ASN A 75 -15.63 11.37 -45.69
N VAL A 76 -15.75 12.40 -44.85
CA VAL A 76 -14.71 12.81 -43.90
C VAL A 76 -14.51 11.75 -42.82
N ALA A 77 -15.60 11.20 -42.27
CA ALA A 77 -15.53 10.10 -41.32
C ALA A 77 -14.82 8.86 -41.91
N ARG A 78 -15.05 8.54 -43.19
CA ARG A 78 -14.32 7.47 -43.91
C ARG A 78 -12.81 7.76 -43.96
N ILE A 79 -12.41 8.98 -44.34
CA ILE A 79 -11.00 9.38 -44.44
C ILE A 79 -10.30 9.20 -43.09
N LEU A 80 -10.93 9.64 -41.99
CA LEU A 80 -10.41 9.46 -40.63
C LEU A 80 -10.24 7.98 -40.26
N CYS A 81 -11.22 7.11 -40.56
CA CYS A 81 -11.12 5.67 -40.31
C CYS A 81 -10.00 4.99 -41.12
N GLU A 82 -9.81 5.36 -42.39
CA GLU A 82 -8.74 4.82 -43.25
C GLU A 82 -7.35 5.20 -42.72
N GLN A 83 -7.20 6.41 -42.19
CA GLN A 83 -5.94 6.88 -41.62
C GLN A 83 -5.67 6.24 -40.25
N ALA A 84 -6.69 6.10 -39.40
CA ALA A 84 -6.59 5.32 -38.17
C ALA A 84 -6.15 3.86 -38.44
N TYR A 85 -6.69 3.22 -39.48
CA TYR A 85 -6.28 1.88 -39.92
C TYR A 85 -4.81 1.84 -40.37
N THR A 86 -4.39 2.83 -41.16
CA THR A 86 -3.01 2.92 -41.66
C THR A 86 -2.01 3.12 -40.52
N LEU A 87 -2.35 3.97 -39.54
CA LEU A 87 -1.54 4.18 -38.33
C LEU A 87 -1.43 2.89 -37.51
N ALA A 88 -2.55 2.19 -37.27
CA ALA A 88 -2.55 0.91 -36.58
C ALA A 88 -1.74 -0.17 -37.33
N GLN A 89 -1.74 -0.14 -38.66
CA GLN A 89 -0.98 -1.09 -39.49
C GLN A 89 0.53 -0.83 -39.44
N ASN A 90 0.96 0.43 -39.41
CA ASN A 90 2.37 0.80 -39.31
C ASN A 90 2.99 0.46 -37.94
N LEU A 91 2.19 0.58 -36.86
CA LEU A 91 2.66 0.32 -35.49
C LEU A 91 2.85 -1.17 -35.20
N ASP A 92 1.99 -2.03 -35.73
CA ASP A 92 2.14 -3.48 -35.61
C ASP A 92 1.86 -4.16 -36.96
N PRO A 93 2.86 -4.27 -37.84
CA PRO A 93 2.70 -4.92 -39.14
C PRO A 93 2.33 -6.41 -39.01
N SER A 94 2.75 -7.06 -37.93
CA SER A 94 2.62 -8.51 -37.70
C SER A 94 1.25 -8.93 -37.19
N SER A 95 0.49 -8.02 -36.55
CA SER A 95 -0.84 -8.26 -35.96
C SER A 95 -0.89 -9.50 -35.06
N ALA A 96 0.19 -9.75 -34.30
CA ALA A 96 0.36 -10.99 -33.52
C ALA A 96 -0.63 -11.10 -32.35
N GLY A 97 -1.15 -9.98 -31.84
CA GLY A 97 -2.15 -9.96 -30.77
C GLY A 97 -3.58 -10.15 -31.29
N ARG A 98 -4.34 -11.06 -30.66
CA ARG A 98 -5.75 -11.36 -31.03
C ARG A 98 -6.64 -10.11 -31.04
N GLY A 99 -6.53 -9.24 -30.04
CA GLY A 99 -7.29 -7.99 -29.94
C GLY A 99 -6.93 -6.97 -31.03
N MET A 100 -5.64 -6.89 -31.40
CA MET A 100 -5.16 -6.01 -32.47
C MET A 100 -5.68 -6.48 -33.84
N LEU A 101 -5.68 -7.80 -34.08
CA LEU A 101 -6.24 -8.40 -35.29
C LEU A 101 -7.76 -8.18 -35.38
N GLN A 102 -8.51 -8.35 -34.28
CA GLN A 102 -9.95 -8.10 -34.23
C GLN A 102 -10.28 -6.63 -34.48
N PHE A 103 -9.53 -5.71 -33.88
CA PHE A 103 -9.69 -4.27 -34.11
C PHE A 103 -9.45 -3.89 -35.57
N LYS A 104 -8.33 -4.31 -36.18
CA LYS A 104 -8.02 -4.01 -37.59
C LYS A 104 -9.05 -4.60 -38.55
N THR A 105 -9.44 -5.86 -38.35
CA THR A 105 -10.46 -6.51 -39.20
C THR A 105 -11.83 -5.86 -39.04
N GLY A 106 -12.20 -5.45 -37.81
CA GLY A 106 -13.40 -4.67 -37.53
C GLY A 106 -13.40 -3.31 -38.23
N LEU A 107 -12.31 -2.55 -38.09
CA LEU A 107 -12.15 -1.23 -38.72
C LEU A 107 -12.15 -1.33 -40.25
N GLN A 108 -11.49 -2.34 -40.82
CA GLN A 108 -11.51 -2.61 -42.26
C GLN A 108 -12.91 -2.98 -42.76
N SER A 109 -13.70 -3.72 -41.98
CA SER A 109 -15.11 -4.00 -42.30
C SER A 109 -15.95 -2.72 -42.31
N VAL A 110 -15.72 -1.80 -41.38
CA VAL A 110 -16.42 -0.50 -41.33
C VAL A 110 -16.05 0.36 -42.53
N ILE A 111 -14.77 0.44 -42.90
CA ILE A 111 -14.31 1.13 -44.12
C ILE A 111 -14.98 0.54 -45.36
N LYS A 112 -15.01 -0.80 -45.51
CA LYS A 112 -15.70 -1.49 -46.61
C LYS A 112 -17.20 -1.15 -46.66
N GLN A 113 -17.87 -1.06 -45.51
CA GLN A 113 -19.28 -0.64 -45.43
C GLN A 113 -19.49 0.82 -45.86
N LYS A 114 -18.61 1.73 -45.43
CA LYS A 114 -18.68 3.14 -45.82
C LYS A 114 -18.40 3.34 -47.32
N LEU A 115 -17.53 2.53 -47.92
CA LEU A 115 -17.28 2.50 -49.37
C LEU A 115 -18.46 1.90 -50.18
N ALA A 116 -19.14 0.88 -49.65
CA ALA A 116 -20.29 0.27 -50.33
C ALA A 116 -21.51 1.19 -50.47
N LYS A 117 -21.62 2.25 -49.64
CA LYS A 117 -22.67 3.28 -49.77
C LYS A 117 -22.38 4.31 -50.87
N LYS A 118 -21.17 4.34 -51.45
CA LYS A 118 -20.73 5.32 -52.45
C LYS A 118 -20.33 4.59 -53.73
N ASP A 119 -21.31 4.04 -54.44
CA ASP A 119 -21.29 3.52 -55.83
C ASP A 119 -19.90 3.37 -56.52
N GLY A 120 -18.98 2.62 -55.92
CA GLY A 120 -17.72 2.19 -56.54
C GLY A 120 -16.77 3.28 -57.12
N ALA A 121 -16.83 4.54 -56.69
CA ALA A 121 -15.91 5.57 -57.20
C ALA A 121 -14.44 5.28 -56.81
N ALA A 122 -13.50 5.44 -57.74
CA ALA A 122 -12.07 5.28 -57.48
C ALA A 122 -11.57 6.31 -56.45
N ILE A 123 -10.76 5.86 -55.48
CA ILE A 123 -10.23 6.69 -54.39
C ILE A 123 -9.15 7.63 -54.95
N ASP A 124 -9.47 8.91 -55.07
CA ASP A 124 -8.51 9.97 -55.39
C ASP A 124 -8.02 10.65 -54.10
N ARG A 125 -6.79 10.30 -53.70
CA ARG A 125 -6.14 10.86 -52.49
C ARG A 125 -5.92 12.36 -52.57
N GLN A 126 -5.85 12.95 -53.77
CA GLN A 126 -5.63 14.39 -53.94
C GLN A 126 -6.93 15.17 -53.70
N ASN A 127 -8.07 14.61 -54.10
CA ASN A 127 -9.40 15.15 -53.78
C ASN A 127 -9.73 15.02 -52.29
N ASP A 128 -9.32 13.92 -51.63
CA ASP A 128 -9.57 13.70 -50.20
C ASP A 128 -8.88 14.76 -49.29
N ILE A 129 -7.70 15.26 -49.66
CA ILE A 129 -7.01 16.35 -48.94
C ILE A 129 -7.82 17.65 -49.04
N GLN A 130 -8.32 17.99 -50.23
CA GLN A 130 -9.11 19.20 -50.45
C GLN A 130 -10.47 19.14 -49.74
N VAL A 131 -11.12 17.97 -49.77
CA VAL A 131 -12.38 17.72 -49.04
C VAL A 131 -12.17 17.88 -47.53
N LEU A 132 -11.11 17.29 -46.98
CA LEU A 132 -10.80 17.37 -45.55
C LEU A 132 -10.45 18.80 -45.11
N TRP A 133 -9.70 19.56 -45.92
CA TRP A 133 -9.35 20.95 -45.65
C TRP A 133 -10.56 21.89 -45.73
N ASN A 134 -11.41 21.74 -46.76
CA ASN A 134 -12.64 22.53 -46.89
C ASN A 134 -13.60 22.23 -45.74
N PHE A 135 -13.73 20.95 -45.36
CA PHE A 135 -14.54 20.55 -44.21
C PHE A 135 -14.01 21.15 -42.91
N TYR A 136 -12.68 21.16 -42.70
CA TYR A 136 -12.08 21.79 -41.53
C TYR A 136 -12.42 23.29 -41.41
N LEU A 137 -12.30 24.04 -42.51
CA LEU A 137 -12.62 25.48 -42.53
C LEU A 137 -14.11 25.74 -42.27
N ASP A 138 -14.97 24.95 -42.89
CA ASP A 138 -16.41 25.04 -42.75
C ASP A 138 -16.87 24.64 -41.34
N TYR A 139 -16.39 23.52 -40.81
CA TYR A 139 -16.64 23.04 -39.45
C TYR A 139 -16.21 24.06 -38.39
N LYS A 140 -15.02 24.68 -38.56
CA LYS A 140 -14.56 25.77 -37.69
C LYS A 140 -15.49 26.99 -37.73
N SER A 141 -15.96 27.37 -38.92
CA SER A 141 -16.82 28.55 -39.10
C SER A 141 -18.24 28.34 -38.54
N ARG A 142 -18.88 27.19 -38.82
CA ARG A 142 -20.24 26.85 -38.38
C ARG A 142 -20.37 26.80 -36.87
N ARG A 143 -19.36 26.25 -36.20
CA ARG A 143 -19.32 26.15 -34.73
C ARG A 143 -18.91 27.46 -34.05
N ARG A 144 -18.62 28.53 -34.80
CA ARG A 144 -18.23 29.87 -34.28
C ARG A 144 -17.14 29.80 -33.21
N VAL A 145 -16.11 28.97 -33.47
CA VAL A 145 -15.03 28.66 -32.53
C VAL A 145 -14.35 29.92 -31.99
N ASP A 146 -14.12 30.92 -32.86
CA ASP A 146 -13.47 32.17 -32.47
C ASP A 146 -14.38 33.11 -31.64
N ASP A 147 -15.71 33.00 -31.76
CA ASP A 147 -16.66 33.76 -30.92
C ASP A 147 -16.81 33.10 -29.54
N MET A 148 -16.86 31.76 -29.49
CA MET A 148 -16.88 31.00 -28.23
C MET A 148 -15.61 31.23 -27.40
N GLN A 149 -14.44 31.34 -28.05
CA GLN A 149 -13.18 31.73 -27.38
C GLN A 149 -13.26 33.10 -26.72
N ARG A 150 -13.71 34.12 -27.45
CA ARG A 150 -13.81 35.49 -26.93
C ARG A 150 -14.84 35.63 -25.80
N GLU A 151 -15.93 34.88 -25.86
CA GLU A 151 -16.95 34.88 -24.80
C GLU A 151 -16.46 34.16 -23.52
N GLN A 152 -15.66 33.10 -23.67
CA GLN A 152 -15.02 32.43 -22.54
C GLN A 152 -13.94 33.28 -21.85
N GLU A 153 -13.15 34.04 -22.59
CA GLU A 153 -12.18 34.98 -22.02
C GLU A 153 -12.88 36.02 -21.12
N ARG A 154 -14.01 36.57 -21.58
CA ARG A 154 -14.83 37.51 -20.78
C ARG A 154 -15.46 36.87 -19.54
N LEU A 155 -15.87 35.60 -19.61
CA LEU A 155 -16.44 34.88 -18.46
C LEU A 155 -15.36 34.50 -17.42
N ARG A 156 -14.11 34.31 -17.85
CA ARG A 156 -12.97 34.13 -16.93
C ARG A 156 -12.68 35.41 -16.14
N GLU A 157 -12.82 36.57 -16.77
CA GLU A 157 -12.65 37.88 -16.12
C GLU A 157 -13.74 38.16 -15.08
N SER A 158 -14.94 37.55 -15.19
CA SER A 158 -16.08 37.81 -14.28
C SER A 158 -16.10 36.96 -13.00
N GLY A 159 -15.31 35.88 -12.93
CA GLY A 159 -15.06 35.13 -11.68
C GLY A 159 -16.21 34.31 -11.08
N THR A 160 -17.39 34.26 -11.71
CA THR A 160 -18.57 33.52 -11.22
C THR A 160 -18.69 32.13 -11.84
N PHE A 161 -18.67 31.08 -11.00
CA PHE A 161 -18.89 29.69 -11.41
C PHE A 161 -20.39 29.38 -11.52
N SER A 162 -20.84 28.88 -12.68
CA SER A 162 -22.22 28.42 -12.93
C SER A 162 -22.21 26.98 -13.46
N THR A 163 -23.19 26.17 -13.08
CA THR A 163 -23.42 24.81 -13.62
C THR A 163 -23.58 24.78 -15.15
N GLU A 164 -24.01 25.89 -15.77
CA GLU A 164 -24.08 26.02 -17.24
C GLU A 164 -22.69 26.11 -17.90
N MET A 165 -21.67 26.57 -17.15
CA MET A 165 -20.29 26.70 -17.64
C MET A 165 -19.64 25.33 -17.88
N GLY A 166 -19.91 24.35 -17.01
CA GLY A 166 -19.38 22.98 -17.14
C GLY A 166 -19.92 22.22 -18.35
N ALA A 167 -21.22 22.36 -18.65
CA ALA A 167 -21.84 21.74 -19.83
C ALA A 167 -21.29 22.36 -21.14
N ARG A 168 -21.19 23.69 -21.22
CA ARG A 168 -20.62 24.39 -22.38
C ARG A 168 -19.14 24.09 -22.59
N ALA A 169 -18.36 23.95 -21.51
CA ALA A 169 -16.96 23.56 -21.58
C ALA A 169 -16.76 22.16 -22.18
N MET A 170 -17.64 21.22 -21.84
CA MET A 170 -17.58 19.85 -22.35
C MET A 170 -17.94 19.77 -23.84
N GLU A 171 -18.91 20.58 -24.28
CA GLU A 171 -19.26 20.71 -25.70
C GLU A 171 -18.09 21.32 -26.51
N MET A 172 -17.44 22.35 -25.96
CA MET A 172 -16.29 22.99 -26.59
C MET A 172 -15.07 22.07 -26.68
N LYS A 173 -14.79 21.29 -25.63
CA LYS A 173 -13.76 20.25 -25.63
C LYS A 173 -13.99 19.25 -26.77
N LYS A 174 -15.23 18.80 -26.95
CA LYS A 174 -15.59 17.88 -28.04
C LYS A 174 -15.27 18.49 -29.41
N VAL A 175 -15.61 19.75 -29.63
CA VAL A 175 -15.33 20.47 -30.90
C VAL A 175 -13.82 20.57 -31.16
N TYR A 176 -13.00 20.89 -30.16
CA TYR A 176 -11.54 21.00 -30.31
C TYR A 176 -10.85 19.66 -30.56
N VAL A 177 -11.25 18.60 -29.85
CA VAL A 177 -10.74 17.24 -30.10
C VAL A 177 -11.00 16.83 -31.55
N THR A 178 -12.18 17.13 -32.08
CA THR A 178 -12.54 16.86 -33.47
C THR A 178 -11.71 17.70 -34.46
N LEU A 179 -11.56 19.01 -34.24
CA LEU A 179 -10.74 19.89 -35.09
C LEU A 179 -9.27 19.44 -35.13
N ARG A 180 -8.75 18.98 -34.00
CA ARG A 180 -7.38 18.45 -33.90
C ARG A 180 -7.22 17.15 -34.67
N ALA A 181 -8.13 16.20 -34.48
CA ALA A 181 -8.09 14.93 -35.22
C ALA A 181 -8.07 15.16 -36.74
N LEU A 182 -8.85 16.12 -37.23
CA LEU A 182 -8.84 16.55 -38.64
C LEU A 182 -7.47 17.11 -39.05
N LEU A 183 -6.86 17.98 -38.25
CA LEU A 183 -5.54 18.57 -38.54
C LEU A 183 -4.40 17.54 -38.50
N ASP A 184 -4.42 16.62 -37.54
CA ASP A 184 -3.42 15.55 -37.42
C ASP A 184 -3.47 14.63 -38.65
N VAL A 185 -4.68 14.23 -39.06
CA VAL A 185 -4.88 13.41 -40.26
C VAL A 185 -4.49 14.16 -41.53
N LEU A 186 -4.82 15.44 -41.63
CA LEU A 186 -4.45 16.29 -42.76
C LEU A 186 -2.91 16.46 -42.86
N GLU A 187 -2.21 16.63 -41.74
CA GLU A 187 -0.74 16.72 -41.72
C GLU A 187 -0.08 15.41 -42.19
N ILE A 188 -0.59 14.25 -41.75
CA ILE A 188 -0.09 12.94 -42.16
C ILE A 188 -0.30 12.73 -43.67
N LEU A 189 -1.48 13.09 -44.18
CA LEU A 189 -1.81 12.97 -45.60
C LEU A 189 -0.93 13.87 -46.49
N VAL A 190 -0.69 15.10 -46.06
CA VAL A 190 0.12 16.08 -46.82
C VAL A 190 1.63 15.77 -46.73
N GLY A 191 2.10 15.23 -45.60
CA GLY A 191 3.50 14.87 -45.37
C GLY A 191 4.05 13.73 -46.25
N GLN A 192 3.17 12.91 -46.83
CA GLN A 192 3.57 11.75 -47.65
C GLN A 192 3.94 12.08 -49.12
N SER A 193 3.60 13.27 -49.65
CA SER A 193 4.05 13.71 -50.98
C SER A 193 3.87 15.23 -51.20
N PRO A 194 4.91 16.08 -50.99
CA PRO A 194 4.81 17.52 -51.20
C PRO A 194 5.03 17.90 -52.68
N THR A 195 4.29 17.28 -53.59
CA THR A 195 4.45 17.51 -55.04
C THR A 195 3.79 18.81 -55.54
N ASP A 196 2.82 19.35 -54.79
CA ASP A 196 2.00 20.50 -55.23
C ASP A 196 2.22 21.77 -54.38
N ARG A 197 2.11 22.96 -55.00
CA ARG A 197 2.31 24.27 -54.31
C ARG A 197 1.24 24.52 -53.24
N LEU A 198 0.03 24.05 -53.51
CA LEU A 198 -1.12 24.13 -52.61
C LEU A 198 -0.89 23.28 -51.34
N HIS A 199 -0.34 22.07 -51.48
CA HIS A 199 -0.04 21.19 -50.34
C HIS A 199 1.00 21.81 -49.38
N ARG A 200 2.02 22.49 -49.91
CA ARG A 200 2.99 23.22 -49.08
C ARG A 200 2.37 24.40 -48.34
N GLN A 201 1.49 25.16 -48.99
CA GLN A 201 0.76 26.26 -48.35
C GLN A 201 -0.19 25.75 -47.25
N ILE A 202 -0.91 24.66 -47.51
CA ILE A 202 -1.76 24.01 -46.52
C ILE A 202 -0.91 23.50 -45.35
N LEU A 203 0.24 22.87 -45.60
CA LEU A 203 1.14 22.39 -44.52
C LEU A 203 1.73 23.54 -43.69
N GLU A 204 2.11 24.65 -44.32
CA GLU A 204 2.59 25.84 -43.62
C GLU A 204 1.49 26.48 -42.78
N GLU A 205 0.26 26.58 -43.31
CA GLU A 205 -0.89 27.07 -42.56
C GLU A 205 -1.29 26.10 -41.43
N ILE A 206 -1.24 24.78 -41.61
CA ILE A 206 -1.43 23.80 -40.51
C ILE A 206 -0.38 24.01 -39.42
N LYS A 207 0.91 24.13 -39.80
CA LYS A 207 1.99 24.37 -38.83
C LYS A 207 1.84 25.71 -38.13
N LYS A 208 1.34 26.73 -38.82
CA LYS A 208 1.03 28.04 -38.26
C LYS A 208 -0.16 27.96 -37.30
N ILE A 209 -1.26 27.30 -37.68
CA ILE A 209 -2.43 27.04 -36.83
C ILE A 209 -2.03 26.26 -35.57
N LYS A 210 -1.26 25.18 -35.70
CA LYS A 210 -0.74 24.43 -34.53
C LYS A 210 0.23 25.24 -33.65
N ARG A 211 0.84 26.31 -34.19
CA ARG A 211 1.69 27.24 -33.43
C ARG A 211 0.90 28.38 -32.80
N SER A 212 -0.17 28.86 -33.43
CA SER A 212 -0.97 29.99 -32.99
C SER A 212 -2.16 29.61 -32.10
N ASP A 213 -2.74 28.43 -32.27
CA ASP A 213 -3.96 28.01 -31.58
C ASP A 213 -3.61 27.30 -30.26
N ALA A 214 -3.43 28.10 -29.21
CA ALA A 214 -3.06 27.64 -27.86
C ALA A 214 -4.10 26.70 -27.23
N ALA A 215 -5.38 26.81 -27.63
CA ALA A 215 -6.45 25.93 -27.16
C ALA A 215 -6.25 24.48 -27.66
N LEU A 216 -5.87 24.32 -28.93
CA LEU A 216 -5.51 23.01 -29.46
C LEU A 216 -4.31 22.43 -28.71
N ARG A 217 -3.24 23.23 -28.47
CA ARG A 217 -2.06 22.78 -27.69
C ARG A 217 -2.36 22.46 -26.23
N GLY A 218 -3.38 23.08 -25.64
CA GLY A 218 -3.67 23.00 -24.22
C GLY A 218 -4.43 21.75 -23.78
N GLU A 219 -5.41 21.30 -24.58
CA GLU A 219 -6.10 20.00 -24.37
C GLU A 219 -5.25 18.80 -24.85
N LEU A 220 -4.03 19.09 -25.29
CA LEU A 220 -3.11 18.17 -25.97
C LEU A 220 -2.18 17.40 -25.03
N ILE A 221 -2.11 17.79 -23.76
CA ILE A 221 -1.11 17.30 -22.82
C ILE A 221 -1.73 16.18 -21.99
N PRO A 222 -1.52 14.91 -22.35
CA PRO A 222 -2.01 13.82 -21.51
C PRO A 222 -1.30 13.90 -20.15
N TYR A 223 -2.03 13.56 -19.09
CA TYR A 223 -1.54 13.32 -17.72
C TYR A 223 -1.36 14.53 -16.77
N ASN A 224 -1.40 15.79 -17.23
CA ASN A 224 -1.37 16.94 -16.32
C ASN A 224 -2.78 17.31 -15.84
N ILE A 225 -2.95 17.40 -14.52
CA ILE A 225 -4.21 17.72 -13.83
C ILE A 225 -4.49 19.24 -13.90
N VAL A 226 -3.43 20.05 -13.88
CA VAL A 226 -3.46 21.51 -13.99
C VAL A 226 -2.72 21.94 -15.26
N PRO A 227 -3.39 22.04 -16.42
CA PRO A 227 -2.76 22.47 -17.68
C PRO A 227 -2.45 23.97 -17.67
N LEU A 228 -1.30 24.34 -17.12
CA LEU A 228 -0.85 25.74 -17.00
C LEU A 228 -0.52 26.38 -18.36
N ASP A 229 -0.19 25.56 -19.37
CA ASP A 229 0.10 25.98 -20.75
C ASP A 229 -1.16 26.24 -21.61
N ALA A 230 -2.35 26.00 -21.04
CA ALA A 230 -3.64 26.13 -21.70
C ALA A 230 -4.49 27.25 -21.06
N PRO A 231 -4.29 28.53 -21.41
CA PRO A 231 -5.06 29.63 -20.80
C PRO A 231 -6.58 29.57 -21.09
N SER A 232 -7.03 28.69 -21.99
CA SER A 232 -8.41 28.60 -22.50
C SER A 232 -9.18 27.31 -22.13
N SER A 233 -8.59 26.36 -21.37
CA SER A 233 -9.32 25.12 -21.03
C SER A 233 -10.16 25.28 -19.75
N VAL A 234 -11.46 25.54 -19.91
CA VAL A 234 -12.48 25.59 -18.85
C VAL A 234 -12.60 24.24 -18.09
N THR A 235 -11.93 23.19 -18.55
CA THR A 235 -11.88 21.86 -17.93
C THR A 235 -11.06 21.78 -16.64
N ASN A 236 -10.22 22.79 -16.32
CA ASN A 236 -9.40 22.77 -15.11
C ASN A 236 -10.15 23.36 -13.90
N ILE A 237 -11.09 22.58 -13.35
CA ILE A 237 -11.83 22.89 -12.11
C ILE A 237 -10.86 23.19 -10.95
N ILE A 238 -9.67 22.59 -10.96
CA ILE A 238 -8.67 22.69 -9.90
C ILE A 238 -7.93 24.05 -9.95
N GLY A 239 -7.83 24.68 -11.11
CA GLY A 239 -7.24 26.02 -11.27
C GLY A 239 -8.02 27.15 -10.59
N PHE A 240 -9.29 26.91 -10.20
CA PHE A 240 -10.13 27.89 -9.49
C PHE A 240 -9.86 27.97 -8.00
N PHE A 241 -9.22 26.95 -7.40
CA PHE A 241 -8.92 26.97 -5.96
C PHE A 241 -7.97 28.14 -5.64
N PRO A 242 -8.25 28.93 -4.59
CA PRO A 242 -7.47 30.12 -4.28
C PRO A 242 -5.99 29.79 -4.02
N GLU A 243 -5.69 28.62 -3.45
CA GLU A 243 -4.33 28.12 -3.20
C GLU A 243 -3.57 27.83 -4.50
N VAL A 244 -4.24 27.21 -5.48
CA VAL A 244 -3.66 26.88 -6.79
C VAL A 244 -3.42 28.15 -7.60
N ARG A 245 -4.35 29.11 -7.54
CA ARG A 245 -4.21 30.43 -8.15
C ARG A 245 -3.06 31.23 -7.52
N ALA A 246 -2.92 31.17 -6.19
CA ALA A 246 -1.81 31.80 -5.46
C ALA A 246 -0.45 31.20 -5.83
N ALA A 247 -0.35 29.88 -5.96
CA ALA A 247 0.88 29.22 -6.36
C ALA A 247 1.24 29.50 -7.82
N THR A 248 0.24 29.52 -8.71
CA THR A 248 0.43 29.82 -10.15
C THR A 248 0.93 31.25 -10.35
N THR A 249 0.29 32.23 -9.70
CA THR A 249 0.71 33.63 -9.76
C THR A 249 2.11 33.85 -9.18
N ALA A 250 2.48 33.12 -8.12
CA ALA A 250 3.82 33.20 -7.54
C ALA A 250 4.95 32.72 -8.48
N ILE A 251 4.65 31.80 -9.40
CA ILE A 251 5.61 31.32 -10.39
C ILE A 251 5.69 32.25 -11.62
N GLN A 252 4.57 32.90 -11.97
CA GLN A 252 4.46 33.80 -13.13
C GLN A 252 4.96 35.23 -12.84
N ASN A 253 4.63 35.80 -11.68
CA ASN A 253 4.93 37.19 -11.31
C ASN A 253 6.22 37.29 -10.47
N CYS A 254 7.33 36.84 -11.04
CA CYS A 254 8.63 36.93 -10.40
C CYS A 254 9.37 38.19 -10.90
N GLU A 255 9.33 39.27 -10.12
CA GLU A 255 9.92 40.59 -10.46
C GLU A 255 11.45 40.54 -10.72
N ASP A 256 12.13 39.50 -10.19
CA ASP A 256 13.59 39.34 -10.24
C ASP A 256 14.11 38.52 -11.45
N LEU A 257 13.28 38.24 -12.48
CA LEU A 257 13.71 37.42 -13.62
C LEU A 257 14.54 38.23 -14.65
N PRO A 258 15.68 37.70 -15.13
CA PRO A 258 16.45 38.30 -16.22
C PRO A 258 15.63 38.40 -17.52
N ARG A 259 15.96 39.36 -18.38
CA ARG A 259 15.28 39.53 -19.68
C ARG A 259 15.70 38.43 -20.66
N PHE A 260 14.74 37.93 -21.44
CA PHE A 260 15.00 36.93 -22.47
C PHE A 260 15.43 37.61 -23.79
N PRO A 261 16.44 37.10 -24.51
CA PRO A 261 16.99 37.75 -25.71
C PRO A 261 16.08 37.72 -26.95
N TYR A 262 15.01 36.91 -26.95
CA TYR A 262 14.01 36.88 -28.02
C TYR A 262 12.60 37.05 -27.45
N ASP A 263 12.07 38.27 -27.52
CA ASP A 263 10.68 38.58 -27.22
C ASP A 263 9.86 38.66 -28.53
N ALA A 264 9.48 37.49 -29.04
CA ALA A 264 8.33 37.42 -29.93
C ALA A 264 7.06 37.62 -29.11
N PRO A 265 5.99 38.25 -29.64
CA PRO A 265 4.71 38.36 -28.95
C PRO A 265 4.12 36.96 -28.75
N GLN A 266 4.25 36.41 -27.54
CA GLN A 266 3.69 35.13 -27.14
C GLN A 266 2.45 35.34 -26.27
N LEU A 267 1.45 34.46 -26.41
CA LEU A 267 0.16 34.53 -25.72
C LEU A 267 0.25 34.34 -24.19
N ARG A 268 1.41 33.91 -23.67
CA ARG A 268 1.67 33.56 -22.26
C ARG A 268 2.88 34.33 -21.74
N GLN A 269 2.78 34.85 -20.51
CA GLN A 269 3.91 35.42 -19.78
C GLN A 269 4.92 34.32 -19.41
N LYS A 270 6.20 34.51 -19.78
CA LYS A 270 7.28 33.58 -19.44
C LYS A 270 7.45 33.48 -17.92
N ASP A 271 7.62 32.26 -17.43
CA ASP A 271 7.74 31.97 -16.01
C ASP A 271 9.12 31.45 -15.60
N ILE A 272 9.28 31.11 -14.31
CA ILE A 272 10.52 30.55 -13.75
C ILE A 272 10.98 29.29 -14.51
N PHE A 273 10.06 28.43 -14.95
CA PHE A 273 10.42 27.19 -15.63
C PHE A 273 10.88 27.46 -17.06
N ASP A 274 10.31 28.47 -17.74
CA ASP A 274 10.78 28.90 -19.06
C ASP A 274 12.22 29.45 -18.97
N LEU A 275 12.56 30.15 -17.88
CA LEU A 275 13.95 30.57 -17.61
C LEU A 275 14.86 29.35 -17.44
N LEU A 276 14.48 28.41 -16.57
CA LEU A 276 15.31 27.22 -16.30
C LEU A 276 15.48 26.35 -17.55
N GLN A 277 14.45 26.25 -18.39
CA GLN A 277 14.52 25.60 -19.69
C GLN A 277 15.52 26.29 -20.61
N TYR A 278 15.46 27.61 -20.73
CA TYR A 278 16.37 28.38 -21.58
C TYR A 278 17.83 28.27 -21.11
N VAL A 279 18.06 28.40 -19.80
CA VAL A 279 19.39 28.39 -19.19
C VAL A 279 20.06 27.02 -19.28
N PHE A 280 19.36 25.94 -18.89
CA PHE A 280 19.96 24.61 -18.75
C PHE A 280 19.56 23.60 -19.84
N GLY A 281 18.52 23.88 -20.64
CA GLY A 281 18.09 22.98 -21.70
C GLY A 281 17.39 21.71 -21.20
N PHE A 282 16.57 21.81 -20.16
CA PHE A 282 15.72 20.71 -19.69
C PHE A 282 14.66 20.32 -20.75
N GLN A 283 14.23 19.05 -20.73
CA GLN A 283 13.23 18.53 -21.66
C GLN A 283 11.86 19.18 -21.44
N ASP A 284 11.14 19.47 -22.54
CA ASP A 284 9.82 20.12 -22.51
C ASP A 284 8.81 19.40 -21.60
N ASP A 285 8.76 18.08 -21.65
CA ASP A 285 7.81 17.30 -20.86
C ASP A 285 8.19 17.28 -19.37
N ASN A 286 9.49 17.25 -19.05
CA ASN A 286 9.93 17.36 -17.65
C ASN A 286 9.57 18.74 -17.09
N ILE A 287 9.78 19.81 -17.87
CA ILE A 287 9.40 21.17 -17.49
C ILE A 287 7.91 21.25 -17.15
N ARG A 288 7.05 20.72 -18.01
CA ARG A 288 5.59 20.73 -17.79
C ARG A 288 5.19 19.95 -16.55
N ASN A 289 5.73 18.75 -16.36
CA ASN A 289 5.39 17.88 -15.24
C ASN A 289 5.86 18.48 -13.89
N GLN A 290 7.10 19.01 -13.85
CA GLN A 290 7.62 19.60 -12.61
C GLN A 290 7.01 20.96 -12.30
N ARG A 291 6.61 21.72 -13.32
CA ARG A 291 5.84 22.96 -13.16
C ARG A 291 4.53 22.70 -12.41
N GLU A 292 3.77 21.70 -12.82
CA GLU A 292 2.56 21.28 -12.11
C GLU A 292 2.87 20.76 -10.70
N ASN A 293 3.88 19.89 -10.56
CA ASN A 293 4.26 19.32 -9.26
C ASN A 293 4.57 20.41 -8.22
N VAL A 294 5.32 21.45 -8.61
CA VAL A 294 5.63 22.58 -7.73
C VAL A 294 4.37 23.38 -7.37
N VAL A 295 3.47 23.64 -8.32
CA VAL A 295 2.19 24.32 -8.05
C VAL A 295 1.37 23.54 -7.02
N LEU A 296 1.20 22.23 -7.21
CA LEU A 296 0.42 21.38 -6.29
C LEU A 296 1.07 21.27 -4.91
N THR A 297 2.40 21.16 -4.85
CA THR A 297 3.15 21.08 -3.58
C THR A 297 3.01 22.37 -2.78
N LEU A 298 3.14 23.52 -3.44
CA LEU A 298 2.97 24.84 -2.84
C LEU A 298 1.51 25.09 -2.42
N ALA A 299 0.54 24.74 -3.26
CA ALA A 299 -0.88 24.88 -2.96
C ALA A 299 -1.28 24.03 -1.74
N ASN A 300 -0.82 22.77 -1.66
CA ASN A 300 -1.10 21.91 -0.51
C ASN A 300 -0.43 22.45 0.78
N ALA A 301 0.80 22.96 0.70
CA ALA A 301 1.44 23.62 1.84
C ALA A 301 0.65 24.86 2.31
N GLN A 302 0.10 25.63 1.37
CA GLN A 302 -0.75 26.78 1.67
C GLN A 302 -2.09 26.35 2.30
N SER A 303 -2.75 25.30 1.81
CA SER A 303 -4.00 24.78 2.38
C SER A 303 -3.86 24.42 3.86
N ARG A 304 -2.70 23.86 4.26
CA ARG A 304 -2.42 23.51 5.66
C ARG A 304 -2.26 24.70 6.60
N LEU A 305 -2.07 25.91 6.07
CA LEU A 305 -2.01 27.14 6.87
C LEU A 305 -3.40 27.72 7.14
N GLY A 306 -4.40 27.46 6.27
CA GLY A 306 -5.78 27.91 6.45
C GLY A 306 -6.01 29.42 6.35
N LEU A 307 -5.10 30.17 5.71
CA LEU A 307 -5.06 31.65 5.75
C LEU A 307 -5.65 32.39 4.53
N LEU A 308 -6.14 31.72 3.49
CA LEU A 308 -6.60 32.42 2.27
C LEU A 308 -8.10 32.74 2.30
N VAL A 309 -8.43 34.00 2.65
CA VAL A 309 -9.80 34.56 2.58
C VAL A 309 -9.88 35.79 1.65
N GLU A 310 -8.76 36.25 1.09
CA GLU A 310 -8.73 37.49 0.29
C GLU A 310 -9.06 37.27 -1.20
N THR A 311 -9.62 38.32 -1.83
CA THR A 311 -10.06 38.37 -3.23
C THR A 311 -8.93 38.14 -4.24
N GLU A 312 -7.68 38.48 -3.89
CA GLU A 312 -6.46 38.15 -4.64
C GLU A 312 -5.53 37.25 -3.80
N PRO A 313 -5.55 35.92 -4.01
CA PRO A 313 -4.84 35.02 -3.12
C PRO A 313 -3.34 35.07 -3.44
N LYS A 314 -2.53 35.54 -2.48
CA LYS A 314 -1.06 35.51 -2.54
C LYS A 314 -0.54 34.37 -1.67
N ILE A 315 0.48 33.66 -2.15
CA ILE A 315 1.09 32.57 -1.37
C ILE A 315 1.86 33.13 -0.17
N ASP A 316 1.67 32.51 0.99
CA ASP A 316 2.36 32.88 2.23
C ASP A 316 3.82 32.40 2.20
N GLU A 317 4.75 33.22 2.67
CA GLU A 317 6.17 32.88 2.70
C GLU A 317 6.47 31.67 3.61
N LYS A 318 5.67 31.43 4.65
CA LYS A 318 5.81 30.27 5.52
C LYS A 318 5.59 28.97 4.76
N ALA A 319 4.59 28.91 3.87
CA ALA A 319 4.34 27.74 3.03
C ALA A 319 5.51 27.47 2.09
N VAL A 320 6.03 28.52 1.44
CA VAL A 320 7.21 28.43 0.55
C VAL A 320 8.44 27.98 1.34
N THR A 321 8.66 28.52 2.53
CA THR A 321 9.82 28.18 3.38
C THR A 321 9.71 26.73 3.89
N GLU A 322 8.52 26.24 4.24
CA GLU A 322 8.30 24.85 4.61
C GLU A 322 8.68 23.90 3.47
N VAL A 323 8.20 24.17 2.25
CA VAL A 323 8.51 23.36 1.06
C VAL A 323 10.00 23.42 0.75
N PHE A 324 10.60 24.61 0.74
CA PHE A 324 12.04 24.81 0.52
C PHE A 324 12.89 24.00 1.50
N CYS A 325 12.60 24.12 2.81
CA CYS A 325 13.32 23.40 3.83
C CYS A 325 13.15 21.89 3.72
N LYS A 326 11.95 21.39 3.36
CA LYS A 326 11.70 19.96 3.18
C LYS A 326 12.43 19.38 1.95
N VAL A 327 12.32 20.05 0.81
CA VAL A 327 12.92 19.58 -0.46
C VAL A 327 14.44 19.60 -0.39
N LEU A 328 15.03 20.65 0.18
CA LEU A 328 16.50 20.83 0.21
C LEU A 328 17.14 20.39 1.53
N ASP A 329 16.42 19.72 2.43
CA ASP A 329 16.96 19.27 3.73
C ASP A 329 18.20 18.38 3.54
N ASN A 330 18.13 17.43 2.61
CA ASN A 330 19.25 16.54 2.34
C ASN A 330 20.46 17.31 1.81
N TYR A 331 20.26 18.25 0.89
CA TYR A 331 21.32 19.12 0.38
C TYR A 331 21.96 19.95 1.50
N MET A 332 21.16 20.55 2.39
CA MET A 332 21.65 21.32 3.53
C MET A 332 22.44 20.44 4.51
N LYS A 333 22.03 19.19 4.72
CA LYS A 333 22.78 18.19 5.52
C LYS A 333 24.10 17.81 4.83
N TRP A 334 24.09 17.56 3.53
CA TRP A 334 25.25 17.23 2.72
C TRP A 334 26.31 18.34 2.73
N CYS A 335 25.92 19.60 2.50
CA CYS A 335 26.84 20.75 2.58
C CYS A 335 27.46 20.92 3.98
N ARG A 336 26.64 20.82 5.04
CA ARG A 336 27.12 20.88 6.43
C ARG A 336 28.12 19.78 6.71
N TYR A 337 27.88 18.58 6.21
CA TYR A 337 28.79 17.45 6.36
C TYR A 337 30.13 17.70 5.65
N LEU A 338 30.12 18.08 4.37
CA LEU A 338 31.38 18.37 3.65
C LEU A 338 32.10 19.63 4.16
N GLY A 339 31.45 20.42 5.02
CA GLY A 339 31.95 21.71 5.51
C GLY A 339 32.01 22.73 4.37
N LYS A 340 31.08 22.65 3.43
CA LYS A 340 30.88 23.60 2.33
C LYS A 340 29.73 24.53 2.69
N ARG A 341 29.85 25.80 2.30
CA ARG A 341 28.71 26.72 2.37
C ARG A 341 27.64 26.25 1.39
N VAL A 342 26.38 26.38 1.77
CA VAL A 342 25.26 26.18 0.84
C VAL A 342 25.36 27.23 -0.29
N ALA A 343 24.60 27.01 -1.37
CA ALA A 343 24.67 27.88 -2.55
C ALA A 343 24.29 29.34 -2.22
N TRP A 344 23.45 29.55 -1.21
CA TRP A 344 23.01 30.88 -0.73
C TRP A 344 23.70 31.31 0.58
N THR A 345 23.68 32.62 0.86
CA THR A 345 24.39 33.21 2.01
C THR A 345 23.70 32.99 3.37
N SER A 346 22.38 33.22 3.47
CA SER A 346 21.58 32.96 4.67
C SER A 346 20.12 32.67 4.31
N LEU A 347 19.40 31.89 5.14
CA LEU A 347 18.00 31.52 4.87
C LEU A 347 17.04 32.74 4.91
N GLU A 348 17.37 33.75 5.72
CA GLU A 348 16.61 35.00 5.86
C GLU A 348 16.87 35.98 4.71
N ALA A 349 18.01 35.86 4.00
CA ALA A 349 18.34 36.70 2.86
C ALA A 349 17.84 36.17 1.51
N VAL A 350 17.33 34.93 1.47
CA VAL A 350 16.76 34.36 0.24
C VAL A 350 15.29 34.77 0.14
N ASN A 351 14.98 35.67 -0.80
CA ASN A 351 13.61 36.09 -1.09
C ASN A 351 12.72 34.89 -1.46
N LYS A 352 11.41 35.05 -1.23
CA LYS A 352 10.37 34.07 -1.60
C LYS A 352 10.55 33.52 -3.03
N ASN A 353 10.81 34.39 -3.99
CA ASN A 353 11.00 34.03 -5.40
C ASN A 353 12.23 33.13 -5.61
N ARG A 354 13.38 33.50 -5.03
CA ARG A 354 14.61 32.69 -5.10
C ARG A 354 14.41 31.30 -4.46
N LYS A 355 13.64 31.19 -3.36
CA LYS A 355 13.28 29.89 -2.76
C LYS A 355 12.51 29.01 -3.76
N ILE A 356 11.52 29.56 -4.47
CA ILE A 356 10.73 28.83 -5.48
C ILE A 356 11.62 28.39 -6.65
N ILE A 357 12.49 29.27 -7.15
CA ILE A 357 13.43 28.95 -8.25
C ILE A 357 14.34 27.77 -7.89
N LEU A 358 14.91 27.77 -6.68
CA LEU A 358 15.78 26.68 -6.21
C LEU A 358 15.03 25.36 -6.02
N VAL A 359 13.78 25.41 -5.56
CA VAL A 359 12.91 24.22 -5.49
C VAL A 359 12.60 23.69 -6.89
N ALA A 360 12.26 24.56 -7.84
CA ALA A 360 12.01 24.20 -9.23
C ALA A 360 13.25 23.56 -9.88
N LEU A 361 14.43 24.15 -9.70
CA LEU A 361 15.69 23.60 -10.21
C LEU A 361 15.96 22.19 -9.66
N TYR A 362 15.75 21.97 -8.36
CA TYR A 362 15.96 20.65 -7.76
C TYR A 362 15.02 19.59 -8.36
N PHE A 363 13.73 19.92 -8.53
CA PHE A 363 12.77 19.00 -9.12
C PHE A 363 13.05 18.71 -10.61
N LEU A 364 13.53 19.70 -11.37
CA LEU A 364 13.93 19.48 -12.77
C LEU A 364 15.14 18.55 -12.88
N ILE A 365 16.15 18.76 -12.03
CA ILE A 365 17.30 17.84 -11.90
C ILE A 365 16.82 16.43 -11.54
N TRP A 366 15.91 16.31 -10.57
CA TRP A 366 15.38 15.01 -10.15
C TRP A 366 14.57 14.31 -11.25
N GLY A 367 13.76 15.07 -11.99
CA GLY A 367 12.88 14.55 -13.05
C GLY A 367 13.65 13.97 -14.24
N GLU A 368 14.82 14.52 -14.58
CA GLU A 368 15.68 14.04 -15.67
C GLU A 368 16.81 13.11 -15.23
N ALA A 369 16.95 12.83 -13.93
CA ALA A 369 18.06 12.01 -13.41
C ALA A 369 17.96 10.50 -13.72
N ALA A 370 16.83 9.99 -14.23
CA ALA A 370 16.64 8.56 -14.52
C ALA A 370 17.13 7.63 -13.38
N ASN A 371 18.04 6.67 -13.64
CA ASN A 371 18.61 5.81 -12.59
C ASN A 371 19.58 6.54 -11.64
N VAL A 372 20.14 7.68 -12.04
CA VAL A 372 20.99 8.54 -11.19
C VAL A 372 20.15 9.14 -10.05
N ARG A 373 18.82 9.21 -10.18
CA ARG A 373 17.92 9.70 -9.11
C ARG A 373 18.07 8.93 -7.80
N PHE A 374 18.50 7.68 -7.91
CA PHE A 374 18.72 6.88 -6.74
C PHE A 374 19.91 7.39 -5.95
N LEU A 375 20.87 8.16 -6.51
CA LEU A 375 22.12 8.66 -5.92
C LEU A 375 21.92 10.06 -5.28
N PRO A 376 21.35 10.18 -4.07
CA PRO A 376 20.98 11.47 -3.50
C PRO A 376 22.16 12.42 -3.30
N GLU A 377 23.35 11.94 -2.95
CA GLU A 377 24.52 12.81 -2.78
C GLU A 377 25.11 13.24 -4.12
N CYS A 378 24.98 12.42 -5.16
CA CYS A 378 25.26 12.83 -6.53
C CYS A 378 24.31 13.95 -6.97
N LEU A 379 23.00 13.84 -6.69
CA LEU A 379 22.04 14.91 -6.96
C LEU A 379 22.37 16.18 -6.17
N CYS A 380 22.81 16.07 -4.91
CA CYS A 380 23.26 17.22 -4.12
C CYS A 380 24.48 17.91 -4.75
N TYR A 381 25.43 17.14 -5.30
CA TYR A 381 26.58 17.68 -6.03
C TYR A 381 26.15 18.42 -7.31
N ILE A 382 25.28 17.81 -8.11
CA ILE A 382 24.76 18.43 -9.35
C ILE A 382 24.02 19.73 -9.00
N PHE A 383 23.09 19.67 -8.05
CA PHE A 383 22.34 20.83 -7.58
C PHE A 383 23.25 21.92 -7.02
N HIS A 384 24.29 21.58 -6.25
CA HIS A 384 25.22 22.55 -5.67
C HIS A 384 25.89 23.43 -6.73
N ASN A 385 26.34 22.82 -7.83
CA ASN A 385 27.04 23.54 -8.88
C ASN A 385 26.06 24.29 -9.79
N MET A 386 24.94 23.67 -10.17
CA MET A 386 23.90 24.34 -10.97
C MET A 386 23.28 25.52 -10.25
N ALA A 387 23.01 25.41 -8.94
CA ALA A 387 22.46 26.52 -8.16
C ALA A 387 23.42 27.72 -8.08
N LYS A 388 24.74 27.47 -8.06
CA LYS A 388 25.76 28.54 -8.10
C LYS A 388 25.86 29.21 -9.46
N GLU A 389 25.79 28.41 -10.52
CA GLU A 389 25.77 28.91 -11.90
C GLU A 389 24.50 29.75 -12.13
N LEU A 390 23.36 29.28 -11.63
CA LEU A 390 22.09 30.00 -11.69
C LEU A 390 22.13 31.31 -10.89
N ASP A 391 22.71 31.34 -9.68
CA ASP A 391 22.81 32.57 -8.88
C ASP A 391 23.58 33.67 -9.64
N GLY A 392 24.66 33.32 -10.35
CA GLY A 392 25.39 34.25 -11.21
C GLY A 392 24.58 34.75 -12.41
N ILE A 393 23.66 33.94 -12.96
CA ILE A 393 22.78 34.32 -14.08
C ILE A 393 21.57 35.13 -13.59
N LEU A 394 21.09 34.89 -12.37
CA LEU A 394 20.01 35.71 -11.79
C LEU A 394 20.49 37.12 -11.43
N ASP A 395 21.78 37.30 -11.19
CA ASP A 395 22.39 38.62 -10.96
C ASP A 395 22.69 39.37 -12.28
N SER A 396 22.59 38.73 -13.46
CA SER A 396 22.74 39.38 -14.76
C SER A 396 21.41 39.97 -15.29
N SER A 397 21.49 41.05 -16.07
CA SER A 397 20.30 41.71 -16.64
C SER A 397 19.62 40.92 -17.76
N GLU A 398 20.39 40.09 -18.45
CA GLU A 398 19.92 39.22 -19.54
C GLU A 398 20.13 37.75 -19.17
N ALA A 399 19.19 36.90 -19.56
CA ALA A 399 19.30 35.47 -19.40
C ALA A 399 20.34 34.92 -20.38
N GLU A 400 21.36 34.22 -19.86
CA GLU A 400 22.37 33.55 -20.68
C GLU A 400 22.30 32.02 -20.52
N PRO A 401 22.55 31.25 -21.60
CA PRO A 401 22.76 29.82 -21.52
C PRO A 401 23.87 29.43 -20.53
N ALA A 402 23.61 28.43 -19.68
CA ALA A 402 24.59 27.91 -18.74
C ALA A 402 25.76 27.28 -19.50
N LYS A 403 26.98 27.78 -19.25
CA LYS A 403 28.23 27.30 -19.90
C LYS A 403 28.42 25.80 -19.70
N SER A 404 27.90 25.26 -18.60
CA SER A 404 28.01 23.84 -18.29
C SER A 404 27.18 22.92 -19.20
N CYS A 405 26.13 23.44 -19.83
CA CYS A 405 25.16 22.67 -20.60
C CYS A 405 25.20 22.94 -22.11
N ILE A 406 26.16 23.74 -22.59
CA ILE A 406 26.31 24.04 -24.02
C ILE A 406 26.87 22.81 -24.76
N THR A 407 26.17 22.38 -25.81
CA THR A 407 26.59 21.30 -26.72
C THR A 407 27.55 21.82 -27.79
N SER A 408 28.18 20.91 -28.53
CA SER A 408 29.02 21.26 -29.69
C SER A 408 28.28 22.07 -30.75
N ASP A 409 26.95 21.95 -30.77
CA ASP A 409 26.07 22.50 -31.79
C ASP A 409 25.53 23.89 -31.37
N GLY A 410 25.94 24.38 -30.21
CA GLY A 410 25.50 25.66 -29.64
C GLY A 410 24.14 25.63 -28.94
N SER A 411 23.49 24.46 -28.85
CA SER A 411 22.26 24.25 -28.08
C SER A 411 22.56 23.94 -26.61
N THR A 412 21.61 24.17 -25.70
CA THR A 412 21.72 23.75 -24.30
C THR A 412 21.03 22.41 -24.07
N SER A 413 21.71 21.48 -23.37
CA SER A 413 21.15 20.18 -23.00
C SER A 413 21.74 19.67 -21.69
N TYR A 414 20.95 19.74 -20.62
CA TYR A 414 21.31 19.22 -19.30
C TYR A 414 21.49 17.70 -19.31
N LEU A 415 20.54 16.99 -19.92
CA LEU A 415 20.52 15.54 -20.00
C LEU A 415 21.82 15.00 -20.63
N GLU A 416 22.22 15.56 -21.77
CA GLU A 416 23.38 15.10 -22.53
C GLU A 416 24.70 15.39 -21.82
N LYS A 417 24.87 16.60 -21.28
CA LYS A 417 26.16 17.02 -20.70
C LYS A 417 26.36 16.59 -19.25
N ILE A 418 25.30 16.47 -18.46
CA ILE A 418 25.41 16.20 -17.01
C ILE A 418 25.02 14.77 -16.66
N ILE A 419 23.84 14.30 -17.10
CA ILE A 419 23.30 13.00 -16.67
C ILE A 419 23.86 11.83 -17.50
N THR A 420 23.89 11.94 -18.84
CA THR A 420 24.33 10.86 -19.72
C THR A 420 25.72 10.29 -19.38
N PRO A 421 26.77 11.09 -19.11
CA PRO A 421 28.09 10.55 -18.78
C PRO A 421 28.10 9.70 -17.50
N ILE A 422 27.33 10.12 -16.48
CA ILE A 422 27.18 9.41 -15.21
C ILE A 422 26.40 8.11 -15.45
N TYR A 423 25.27 8.21 -16.15
CA TYR A 423 24.41 7.08 -16.46
C TYR A 423 25.13 6.01 -17.28
N GLU A 424 25.85 6.38 -18.34
CA GLU A 424 26.61 5.43 -19.16
C GLU A 424 27.68 4.68 -18.36
N THR A 425 28.31 5.36 -17.40
CA THR A 425 29.28 4.74 -16.50
C THR A 425 28.60 3.73 -15.58
N MET A 426 27.45 4.08 -15.02
CA MET A 426 26.65 3.16 -14.18
C MET A 426 26.13 1.96 -14.97
N ALA A 427 25.61 2.18 -16.18
CA ALA A 427 25.12 1.11 -17.05
C ALA A 427 26.25 0.15 -17.46
N ALA A 428 27.44 0.67 -17.76
CA ALA A 428 28.61 -0.15 -18.06
C ALA A 428 29.08 -1.00 -16.87
N GLU A 429 28.99 -0.49 -15.63
CA GLU A 429 29.28 -1.28 -14.43
C GLU A 429 28.18 -2.30 -14.11
N ALA A 430 26.91 -1.93 -14.27
CA ALA A 430 25.78 -2.83 -14.04
C ALA A 430 25.81 -4.04 -14.99
N ASN A 431 26.22 -3.85 -16.24
CA ASN A 431 26.40 -4.94 -17.20
C ASN A 431 27.49 -5.96 -16.77
N ASN A 432 28.45 -5.55 -15.93
CA ASN A 432 29.48 -6.45 -15.40
C ASN A 432 28.96 -7.37 -14.28
N ASN A 433 27.74 -7.19 -13.80
CA ASN A 433 27.14 -7.99 -12.73
C ASN A 433 26.86 -9.45 -13.16
N ASN A 434 26.92 -9.79 -14.45
CA ASN A 434 26.67 -11.16 -14.97
C ASN A 434 25.37 -11.80 -14.43
N GLY A 435 24.29 -11.00 -14.27
CA GLY A 435 23.02 -11.47 -13.71
C GLY A 435 23.09 -11.88 -12.23
N GLY A 436 23.95 -11.24 -11.42
CA GLY A 436 24.10 -11.50 -9.98
C GLY A 436 25.13 -12.59 -9.64
N LYS A 437 25.84 -13.13 -10.64
CA LYS A 437 26.83 -14.21 -10.47
C LYS A 437 28.27 -13.73 -10.32
N ALA A 438 28.55 -12.46 -10.65
CA ALA A 438 29.88 -11.89 -10.46
C ALA A 438 30.16 -11.65 -8.97
N ALA A 439 31.40 -11.84 -8.53
CA ALA A 439 31.76 -11.50 -7.16
C ALA A 439 31.53 -10.01 -6.93
N HIS A 440 30.99 -9.63 -5.77
CA HIS A 440 30.75 -8.23 -5.44
C HIS A 440 32.04 -7.39 -5.53
N SER A 441 33.23 -7.99 -5.41
CA SER A 441 34.54 -7.33 -5.61
C SER A 441 34.80 -6.81 -7.02
N ASP A 442 34.11 -7.35 -8.04
CA ASP A 442 34.54 -7.25 -9.43
C ASP A 442 33.88 -6.08 -10.20
N TRP A 443 32.86 -5.45 -9.62
CA TRP A 443 32.08 -4.35 -10.18
C TRP A 443 31.65 -3.35 -9.11
N ARG A 444 31.33 -2.10 -9.50
CA ARG A 444 30.83 -1.05 -8.58
C ARG A 444 29.31 -1.10 -8.49
N ASN A 445 28.78 -1.25 -7.28
CA ASN A 445 27.34 -1.14 -7.06
C ASN A 445 26.92 0.34 -6.95
N TYR A 446 25.61 0.56 -6.83
CA TYR A 446 25.03 1.89 -6.67
C TYR A 446 25.60 2.64 -5.43
N ASP A 447 25.81 1.96 -4.30
CA ASP A 447 26.38 2.58 -3.09
C ASP A 447 27.83 3.03 -3.31
N ASP A 448 28.63 2.24 -4.04
CA ASP A 448 30.01 2.57 -4.40
C ASP A 448 30.07 3.89 -5.22
N PHE A 449 29.08 4.14 -6.09
CA PHE A 449 28.95 5.40 -6.83
C PHE A 449 28.56 6.55 -5.92
N ASN A 450 27.61 6.35 -5.01
CA ASN A 450 27.10 7.40 -4.13
C ASN A 450 28.14 7.83 -3.09
N GLU A 451 28.90 6.87 -2.56
CA GLU A 451 29.93 7.09 -1.54
C GLU A 451 31.05 8.03 -2.03
N TYR A 452 31.33 8.09 -3.34
CA TYR A 452 32.26 9.06 -3.89
C TYR A 452 31.87 10.51 -3.54
N PHE A 453 30.56 10.79 -3.46
CA PHE A 453 30.01 12.11 -3.12
C PHE A 453 29.95 12.37 -1.61
N TRP A 454 30.38 11.43 -0.78
CA TRP A 454 30.56 11.62 0.67
C TRP A 454 31.92 12.25 1.01
N SER A 455 32.83 12.42 0.05
CA SER A 455 34.11 13.07 0.30
C SER A 455 34.33 14.30 -0.56
N ARG A 456 35.18 15.22 -0.08
CA ARG A 456 35.56 16.44 -0.81
C ARG A 456 36.21 16.14 -2.17
N SER A 457 36.66 14.91 -2.39
CA SER A 457 37.15 14.43 -3.69
C SER A 457 36.11 14.55 -4.80
N CYS A 458 34.81 14.62 -4.49
CA CYS A 458 33.78 14.79 -5.52
C CYS A 458 33.94 16.10 -6.31
N PHE A 459 34.55 17.13 -5.73
CA PHE A 459 34.85 18.38 -6.42
C PHE A 459 36.06 18.28 -7.35
N GLU A 460 36.81 17.18 -7.33
CA GLU A 460 37.85 16.87 -8.34
C GLU A 460 37.23 16.41 -9.66
N LEU A 461 35.93 16.08 -9.69
CA LEU A 461 35.18 15.75 -10.90
C LEU A 461 35.02 16.94 -11.85
N SER A 462 35.32 18.16 -11.38
CA SER A 462 35.08 19.46 -12.03
C SER A 462 33.61 19.75 -12.39
N TRP A 463 33.33 20.98 -12.82
CA TRP A 463 32.02 21.39 -13.31
C TRP A 463 32.19 22.14 -14.64
N PRO A 464 31.71 21.60 -15.78
CA PRO A 464 31.06 20.28 -15.99
C PRO A 464 31.89 19.05 -15.57
N PRO A 465 31.26 17.88 -15.41
CA PRO A 465 31.98 16.63 -15.14
C PRO A 465 33.01 16.34 -16.24
N ASP A 466 34.29 16.21 -15.85
CA ASP A 466 35.35 15.86 -16.81
C ASP A 466 35.25 14.40 -17.23
N GLU A 467 35.06 14.16 -18.53
CA GLU A 467 35.01 12.82 -19.14
C GLU A 467 36.30 12.02 -18.91
N GLY A 468 37.44 12.70 -18.71
CA GLY A 468 38.73 12.09 -18.38
C GLY A 468 38.89 11.67 -16.92
N SER A 469 37.93 12.00 -16.06
CA SER A 469 38.02 11.75 -14.61
C SER A 469 38.08 10.26 -14.27
N LYS A 470 38.74 9.92 -13.16
CA LYS A 470 38.80 8.53 -12.66
C LYS A 470 37.42 7.94 -12.33
N PHE A 471 36.44 8.79 -12.04
CA PHE A 471 35.09 8.41 -11.65
C PHE A 471 34.23 7.98 -12.86
N LEU A 472 34.28 8.74 -13.96
CA LEU A 472 33.55 8.49 -15.22
C LEU A 472 34.26 7.51 -16.16
N ARG A 473 35.44 7.03 -15.79
CA ARG A 473 36.17 6.05 -16.59
C ARG A 473 35.40 4.73 -16.67
N LYS A 474 34.97 4.38 -17.89
CA LYS A 474 34.36 3.07 -18.20
C LYS A 474 35.33 1.93 -17.86
N PRO A 475 34.84 0.79 -17.35
CA PRO A 475 35.70 -0.32 -16.91
C PRO A 475 36.47 -0.94 -18.09
N ALA A 476 37.78 -0.66 -18.18
CA ALA A 476 38.67 -1.36 -19.12
C ALA A 476 39.17 -2.68 -18.51
N LYS A 477 39.26 -3.76 -19.30
CA LYS A 477 39.66 -5.11 -18.85
C LYS A 477 40.97 -5.20 -18.04
N ARG A 478 41.84 -4.17 -18.02
CA ARG A 478 43.16 -4.17 -17.34
C ARG A 478 43.47 -3.00 -16.41
N LYS A 479 42.71 -1.90 -16.40
CA LYS A 479 42.89 -0.76 -15.48
C LYS A 479 41.51 -0.32 -14.99
N ARG A 480 41.03 -0.97 -13.94
CA ARG A 480 39.75 -0.66 -13.29
C ARG A 480 39.98 0.31 -12.13
N THR A 481 39.10 1.31 -12.00
CA THR A 481 38.99 2.11 -10.78
C THR A 481 38.38 1.20 -9.72
N GLY A 482 39.17 0.77 -8.74
CA GLY A 482 38.71 -0.17 -7.71
C GLY A 482 37.71 0.44 -6.73
N LYS A 483 37.03 -0.43 -5.98
CA LYS A 483 36.13 -0.06 -4.89
C LYS A 483 36.81 0.86 -3.89
N THR A 484 36.08 1.87 -3.42
CA THR A 484 36.68 2.97 -2.66
C THR A 484 37.01 2.57 -1.22
N ASN A 485 36.24 1.67 -0.57
CA ASN A 485 36.39 1.44 0.87
C ASN A 485 36.26 -0.02 1.37
N PHE A 486 35.48 -0.92 0.74
CA PHE A 486 35.30 -2.28 1.28
C PHE A 486 35.14 -3.36 0.20
N VAL A 487 35.84 -4.48 0.37
CA VAL A 487 35.68 -5.70 -0.42
C VAL A 487 35.45 -6.84 0.57
N GLU A 488 34.23 -7.35 0.63
CA GLU A 488 33.91 -8.47 1.52
C GLU A 488 34.43 -9.78 0.93
N HIS A 489 35.29 -10.48 1.66
CA HIS A 489 35.68 -11.85 1.34
C HIS A 489 34.79 -12.79 2.13
N ARG A 490 34.04 -13.70 1.49
CA ARG A 490 33.18 -14.65 2.22
C ARG A 490 34.05 -15.64 3.04
N THR A 491 34.31 -15.33 4.31
CA THR A 491 34.99 -16.23 5.26
C THR A 491 34.31 -16.21 6.62
N PHE A 492 34.32 -17.35 7.34
CA PHE A 492 33.74 -17.45 8.69
C PHE A 492 34.38 -16.48 9.72
N LEU A 493 35.60 -16.00 9.47
CA LEU A 493 36.27 -15.00 10.31
C LEU A 493 35.60 -13.62 10.27
N HIS A 494 34.83 -13.32 9.21
CA HIS A 494 34.03 -12.09 9.18
C HIS A 494 32.96 -12.07 10.26
N LEU A 495 32.35 -13.21 10.60
CA LEU A 495 31.37 -13.27 11.69
C LEU A 495 32.00 -12.88 13.04
N TYR A 496 33.22 -13.34 13.30
CA TYR A 496 33.92 -12.97 14.52
C TYR A 496 34.29 -11.48 14.54
N ARG A 497 34.80 -10.94 13.42
CA ARG A 497 35.13 -9.51 13.28
C ARG A 497 33.90 -8.63 13.49
N SER A 498 32.79 -8.93 12.83
CA SER A 498 31.56 -8.12 12.88
C SER A 498 30.95 -8.07 14.29
N PHE A 499 31.10 -9.13 15.09
CA PHE A 499 30.56 -9.20 16.45
C PHE A 499 31.63 -9.19 17.55
N HIS A 500 32.83 -8.65 17.27
CA HIS A 500 33.98 -8.69 18.20
C HIS A 500 33.64 -8.16 19.60
N ARG A 501 32.82 -7.11 19.71
CA ARG A 501 32.43 -6.53 21.02
C ARG A 501 31.66 -7.54 21.89
N LEU A 502 30.76 -8.30 21.28
CA LEU A 502 29.99 -9.35 21.96
C LEU A 502 30.94 -10.46 22.45
N TRP A 503 31.84 -10.93 21.58
CA TRP A 503 32.81 -11.97 21.93
C TRP A 503 33.73 -11.55 23.08
N ILE A 504 34.30 -10.34 22.98
CA ILE A 504 35.16 -9.78 24.03
C ILE A 504 34.39 -9.70 25.35
N PHE A 505 33.18 -9.17 25.33
CA PHE A 505 32.35 -9.05 26.53
C PHE A 505 32.05 -10.42 27.16
N LEU A 506 31.59 -11.40 26.39
CA LEU A 506 31.26 -12.73 26.89
C LEU A 506 32.49 -13.46 27.45
N LEU A 507 33.64 -13.36 26.80
CA LEU A 507 34.89 -13.98 27.27
C LEU A 507 35.38 -13.36 28.58
N LEU A 508 35.34 -12.02 28.70
CA LEU A 508 35.75 -11.33 29.92
C LEU A 508 34.80 -11.60 31.09
N MET A 509 33.50 -11.63 30.83
CA MET A 509 32.51 -12.01 31.84
C MET A 509 32.70 -13.46 32.30
N PHE A 510 32.95 -14.38 31.37
CA PHE A 510 33.24 -15.78 31.70
C PHE A 510 34.51 -15.90 32.57
N GLN A 511 35.59 -15.22 32.18
CA GLN A 511 36.84 -15.17 32.96
C GLN A 511 36.59 -14.63 34.38
N GLY A 512 35.85 -13.53 34.51
CA GLY A 512 35.52 -12.94 35.82
C GLY A 512 34.71 -13.89 36.70
N LEU A 513 33.65 -14.48 36.16
CA LEU A 513 32.79 -15.42 36.89
C LEU A 513 33.55 -16.70 37.27
N ALA A 514 34.40 -17.24 36.38
CA ALA A 514 35.25 -18.38 36.67
C ALA A 514 36.22 -18.09 37.81
N ILE A 515 36.92 -16.95 37.79
CA ILE A 515 37.84 -16.55 38.87
C ILE A 515 37.11 -16.48 40.22
N ILE A 516 35.90 -15.90 40.25
CA ILE A 516 35.08 -15.82 41.47
C ILE A 516 34.67 -17.21 41.95
N ALA A 517 34.31 -18.12 41.03
CA ALA A 517 33.91 -19.49 41.35
C ALA A 517 35.09 -20.31 41.92
N PHE A 518 36.29 -20.23 41.31
CA PHE A 518 37.51 -20.89 41.80
C PHE A 518 38.00 -20.36 43.17
N ARG A 519 37.53 -19.18 43.60
CA ARG A 519 37.80 -18.60 44.92
C ARG A 519 36.66 -18.80 45.92
N HIS A 520 35.72 -19.72 45.63
CA HIS A 520 34.56 -20.02 46.47
C HIS A 520 33.74 -18.79 46.86
N GLY A 521 33.65 -17.78 45.97
CA GLY A 521 32.86 -16.56 46.20
C GLY A 521 33.49 -15.53 47.14
N LYS A 522 34.73 -15.73 47.63
CA LYS A 522 35.41 -14.78 48.54
C LYS A 522 36.10 -13.65 47.75
N ILE A 523 35.59 -12.43 47.88
CA ILE A 523 36.16 -11.23 47.25
C ILE A 523 37.18 -10.59 48.20
N ASN A 524 38.41 -11.12 48.22
CA ASN A 524 39.54 -10.53 48.93
C ASN A 524 40.38 -9.65 47.98
N ILE A 525 41.27 -8.82 48.51
CA ILE A 525 42.24 -8.02 47.72
C ILE A 525 43.04 -8.91 46.76
N ASP A 526 43.40 -10.12 47.19
CA ASP A 526 44.08 -11.10 46.32
C ASP A 526 43.19 -11.63 45.19
N THR A 527 41.90 -11.83 45.46
CA THR A 527 40.91 -12.17 44.42
C THR A 527 40.77 -11.01 43.44
N PHE A 528 40.75 -9.77 43.92
CA PHE A 528 40.67 -8.58 43.09
C PHE A 528 41.90 -8.40 42.20
N LYS A 529 43.12 -8.64 42.72
CA LYS A 529 44.36 -8.65 41.92
C LYS A 529 44.29 -9.67 40.77
N VAL A 530 43.73 -10.86 41.02
CA VAL A 530 43.56 -11.89 39.98
C VAL A 530 42.45 -11.52 39.00
N LEU A 531 41.34 -10.95 39.47
CA LEU A 531 40.25 -10.47 38.63
C LEU A 531 40.73 -9.41 37.63
N LEU A 532 41.73 -8.63 38.02
CA LEU A 532 42.37 -7.63 37.19
C LEU A 532 43.12 -8.22 35.97
N SER A 533 43.29 -9.55 35.88
CA SER A 533 43.69 -10.25 34.64
C SER A 533 42.71 -10.06 33.48
N ALA A 534 41.50 -9.54 33.74
CA ALA A 534 40.59 -9.11 32.69
C ALA A 534 41.15 -7.94 31.86
N GLY A 535 42.02 -7.10 32.44
CA GLY A 535 42.64 -5.98 31.74
C GLY A 535 43.54 -6.42 30.59
N PRO A 536 44.58 -7.27 30.81
CA PRO A 536 45.39 -7.81 29.73
C PRO A 536 44.56 -8.61 28.72
N ALA A 537 43.60 -9.42 29.19
CA ALA A 537 42.71 -10.18 28.31
C ALA A 537 41.92 -9.28 27.35
N PHE A 538 41.39 -8.14 27.83
CA PHE A 538 40.70 -7.16 27.00
C PHE A 538 41.62 -6.61 25.90
N PHE A 539 42.84 -6.19 26.23
CA PHE A 539 43.77 -5.65 25.23
C PHE A 539 44.29 -6.70 24.25
N ILE A 540 44.49 -7.95 24.69
CA ILE A 540 44.87 -9.08 23.82
C ILE A 540 43.75 -9.38 22.82
N LEU A 541 42.48 -9.44 23.27
CA LEU A 541 41.36 -9.72 22.37
C LEU A 541 41.13 -8.57 21.37
N ASN A 542 41.31 -7.31 21.78
CA ASN A 542 41.32 -6.18 20.83
C ASN A 542 42.51 -6.24 19.86
N PHE A 543 43.67 -6.73 20.30
CA PHE A 543 44.80 -6.95 19.39
C PHE A 543 44.49 -8.05 18.36
N VAL A 544 43.84 -9.14 18.77
CA VAL A 544 43.37 -10.21 17.86
C VAL A 544 42.37 -9.67 16.83
N GLU A 545 41.43 -8.82 17.26
CA GLU A 545 40.52 -8.11 16.33
C GLU A 545 41.31 -7.29 15.31
N CYS A 546 42.29 -6.52 15.74
CA CYS A 546 43.13 -5.75 14.83
C CYS A 546 43.96 -6.63 13.87
N CYS A 547 44.44 -7.79 14.31
CA CYS A 547 45.09 -8.77 13.43
C CYS A 547 44.14 -9.30 12.35
N LEU A 548 42.88 -9.59 12.72
CA LEU A 548 41.84 -10.01 11.78
C LEU A 548 41.48 -8.89 10.81
N ASP A 549 41.44 -7.63 11.27
CA ASP A 549 41.24 -6.47 10.40
C ASP A 549 42.32 -6.38 9.32
N VAL A 550 43.59 -6.57 9.71
CA VAL A 550 44.74 -6.59 8.78
C VAL A 550 44.66 -7.74 7.79
N LEU A 551 44.33 -8.95 8.27
CA LEU A 551 44.26 -10.16 7.46
C LEU A 551 43.15 -10.08 6.41
N LEU A 552 41.95 -9.65 6.83
CA LEU A 552 40.78 -9.55 5.95
C LEU A 552 40.88 -8.39 4.95
N MET A 553 41.75 -7.39 5.19
CA MET A 553 42.03 -6.29 4.25
C MET A 553 43.09 -6.61 3.19
N ILE A 554 43.75 -7.78 3.23
CA ILE A 554 44.86 -8.13 2.32
C ILE A 554 44.49 -8.01 0.83
N GLY A 555 43.26 -8.40 0.44
CA GLY A 555 42.78 -8.29 -0.93
C GLY A 555 42.47 -6.86 -1.40
N ALA A 556 42.18 -5.94 -0.47
CA ALA A 556 41.75 -4.58 -0.75
C ALA A 556 42.89 -3.54 -0.72
N TYR A 557 44.10 -3.89 -0.26
CA TYR A 557 45.21 -2.93 -0.14
C TYR A 557 45.65 -2.25 -1.44
N LYS A 558 45.41 -2.88 -2.61
CA LYS A 558 45.74 -2.27 -3.92
C LYS A 558 44.77 -1.17 -4.34
N THR A 559 43.58 -1.11 -3.74
CA THR A 559 42.48 -0.22 -4.12
C THR A 559 42.03 0.71 -2.99
N ALA A 560 42.35 0.38 -1.74
CA ALA A 560 41.97 1.16 -0.56
C ALA A 560 42.67 2.53 -0.49
N ARG A 561 41.95 3.54 0.04
CA ARG A 561 42.51 4.88 0.29
C ARG A 561 43.70 4.78 1.25
N GLY A 562 44.79 5.49 0.96
CA GLY A 562 45.98 5.52 1.83
C GLY A 562 45.68 5.94 3.29
N PHE A 563 44.59 6.69 3.50
CA PHE A 563 44.08 7.05 4.82
C PHE A 563 43.49 5.86 5.60
N ALA A 564 42.77 4.94 4.96
CA ALA A 564 42.27 3.74 5.65
C ALA A 564 43.42 2.80 6.05
N ILE A 565 44.41 2.65 5.17
CA ILE A 565 45.61 1.85 5.41
C ILE A 565 46.44 2.44 6.54
N SER A 566 46.67 3.77 6.56
CA SER A 566 47.43 4.41 7.63
C SER A 566 46.77 4.25 8.99
N ARG A 567 45.43 4.33 9.06
CA ARG A 567 44.68 4.07 10.29
C ARG A 567 44.93 2.67 10.82
N LEU A 568 44.80 1.67 9.94
CA LEU A 568 44.93 0.27 10.30
C LEU A 568 46.32 -0.03 10.86
N VAL A 569 47.36 0.49 10.20
CA VAL A 569 48.75 0.37 10.64
C VAL A 569 48.97 1.05 12.00
N ILE A 570 48.46 2.29 12.18
CA ILE A 570 48.57 3.01 13.45
C ILE A 570 47.87 2.24 14.58
N ARG A 571 46.65 1.75 14.34
CA ARG A 571 45.89 0.97 15.33
C ARG A 571 46.61 -0.33 15.69
N PHE A 572 47.20 -1.01 14.72
CA PHE A 572 47.96 -2.24 14.94
C PHE A 572 49.16 -2.02 15.86
N PHE A 573 50.03 -1.06 15.56
CA PHE A 573 51.20 -0.77 16.40
C PHE A 573 50.81 -0.25 17.78
N TRP A 574 49.79 0.63 17.85
CA TRP A 574 49.29 1.16 19.11
C TRP A 574 48.74 0.06 20.02
N LEU A 575 47.87 -0.81 19.50
CA LEU A 575 47.28 -1.91 20.27
C LEU A 575 48.34 -2.95 20.67
N THR A 576 49.33 -3.21 19.82
CA THR A 576 50.47 -4.09 20.17
C THR A 576 51.26 -3.53 21.35
N ALA A 577 51.60 -2.24 21.30
CA ALA A 577 52.35 -1.56 22.37
C ALA A 577 51.56 -1.55 23.69
N VAL A 578 50.28 -1.16 23.64
CA VAL A 578 49.42 -1.10 24.83
C VAL A 578 49.17 -2.50 25.41
N SER A 579 48.89 -3.51 24.58
CA SER A 579 48.69 -4.89 25.02
C SER A 579 49.94 -5.45 25.71
N THR A 580 51.12 -5.22 25.12
CA THR A 580 52.40 -5.64 25.71
C THR A 580 52.68 -4.92 27.02
N PHE A 581 52.46 -3.60 27.08
CA PHE A 581 52.68 -2.78 28.27
C PHE A 581 51.75 -3.16 29.43
N VAL A 582 50.45 -3.30 29.17
CA VAL A 582 49.47 -3.69 30.20
C VAL A 582 49.73 -5.11 30.68
N THR A 583 50.11 -6.03 29.79
CA THR A 583 50.49 -7.39 30.18
C THR A 583 51.75 -7.39 31.03
N TYR A 584 52.78 -6.62 30.66
CA TYR A 584 54.01 -6.46 31.45
C TYR A 584 53.71 -5.93 32.86
N LEU A 585 52.92 -4.86 32.97
CA LEU A 585 52.54 -4.32 34.28
C LEU A 585 51.77 -5.36 35.10
N TYR A 586 50.87 -6.13 34.48
CA TYR A 586 50.15 -7.19 35.18
C TYR A 586 51.05 -8.34 35.66
N VAL A 587 52.05 -8.73 34.85
CA VAL A 587 53.07 -9.72 35.27
C VAL A 587 53.85 -9.19 36.48
N LYS A 588 54.21 -7.90 36.50
CA LYS A 588 54.83 -7.28 37.68
C LYS A 588 53.91 -7.27 38.91
N VAL A 589 52.61 -7.06 38.73
CA VAL A 589 51.62 -7.20 39.81
C VAL A 589 51.56 -8.65 40.34
N LEU A 590 51.71 -9.65 39.47
CA LEU A 590 51.78 -11.06 39.88
C LEU A 590 53.10 -11.40 40.61
N GLU A 591 54.23 -10.85 40.17
CA GLU A 591 55.52 -10.99 40.84
C GLU A 591 55.49 -10.36 42.25
N GLU A 592 54.97 -9.13 42.39
CA GLU A 592 54.76 -8.46 43.69
C GLU A 592 53.89 -9.31 44.62
N ARG A 593 52.82 -9.90 44.07
CA ARG A 593 51.93 -10.78 44.83
C ARG A 593 52.68 -12.01 45.37
N ASN A 594 53.54 -12.63 44.56
CA ASN A 594 54.30 -13.81 44.97
C ASN A 594 55.42 -13.46 45.96
N ALA A 595 55.95 -12.23 45.92
CA ALA A 595 57.04 -11.76 46.77
C ALA A 595 56.64 -11.36 48.21
N ARG A 596 55.34 -11.33 48.56
CA ARG A 596 54.80 -10.97 49.90
C ARG A 596 55.27 -9.60 50.46
N ASN A 597 55.72 -8.66 49.62
CA ASN A 597 56.09 -7.31 50.04
C ASN A 597 54.84 -6.48 50.40
N SER A 598 54.95 -5.64 51.44
CA SER A 598 53.84 -4.80 51.94
C SER A 598 53.54 -3.59 51.07
N ASP A 599 54.48 -3.18 50.20
CA ASP A 599 54.30 -2.03 49.32
C ASP A 599 53.80 -2.48 47.93
N SER A 600 52.67 -1.94 47.50
CA SER A 600 51.93 -2.38 46.30
C SER A 600 52.06 -1.35 45.18
N THR A 601 53.29 -1.00 44.81
CA THR A 601 53.57 0.10 43.88
C THR A 601 53.09 -0.23 42.47
N TYR A 602 53.44 -1.40 41.92
CA TYR A 602 52.97 -1.79 40.58
C TYR A 602 51.46 -2.02 40.55
N PHE A 603 50.85 -2.53 41.61
CA PHE A 603 49.37 -2.63 41.71
C PHE A 603 48.68 -1.27 41.63
N ARG A 604 49.19 -0.24 42.32
CA ARG A 604 48.63 1.13 42.27
C ARG A 604 48.80 1.75 40.88
N ILE A 605 49.97 1.60 40.27
CA ILE A 605 50.25 2.09 38.91
C ILE A 605 49.31 1.40 37.91
N TYR A 606 49.18 0.07 38.00
CA TYR A 606 48.31 -0.71 37.14
C TYR A 606 46.84 -0.27 37.29
N GLY A 607 46.36 -0.12 38.52
CA GLY A 607 45.00 0.35 38.81
C GLY A 607 44.73 1.75 38.26
N LEU A 608 45.71 2.66 38.34
CA LEU A 608 45.62 4.01 37.79
C LEU A 608 45.56 3.99 36.26
N VAL A 609 46.39 3.18 35.59
CA VAL A 609 46.38 3.04 34.12
C VAL A 609 45.05 2.50 33.62
N LEU A 610 44.53 1.42 34.22
CA LEU A 610 43.25 0.83 33.82
C LEU A 610 42.07 1.74 34.16
N GLY A 611 42.09 2.36 35.35
CA GLY A 611 41.07 3.31 35.79
C GLY A 611 41.03 4.57 34.92
N GLY A 612 42.20 5.11 34.56
CA GLY A 612 42.31 6.24 33.63
C GLY A 612 41.78 5.89 32.24
N TYR A 613 42.12 4.71 31.71
CA TYR A 613 41.58 4.24 30.44
C TYR A 613 40.05 4.09 30.48
N ALA A 614 39.51 3.49 31.54
CA ALA A 614 38.07 3.33 31.72
C ALA A 614 37.37 4.69 31.84
N ALA A 615 37.93 5.64 32.60
CA ALA A 615 37.39 6.99 32.73
C ALA A 615 37.33 7.70 31.37
N VAL A 616 38.40 7.63 30.57
CA VAL A 616 38.43 8.19 29.21
C VAL A 616 37.36 7.53 28.32
N ARG A 617 37.22 6.20 28.38
CA ARG A 617 36.18 5.47 27.63
C ARG A 617 34.77 5.86 28.04
N ILE A 618 34.51 6.02 29.34
CA ILE A 618 33.20 6.46 29.86
C ILE A 618 32.90 7.88 29.39
N VAL A 619 33.86 8.80 29.46
CA VAL A 619 33.69 10.17 28.97
C VAL A 619 33.35 10.17 27.47
N PHE A 620 34.07 9.41 26.65
CA PHE A 620 33.77 9.29 25.22
C PHE A 620 32.40 8.65 24.97
N ALA A 621 32.02 7.61 25.72
CA ALA A 621 30.71 6.98 25.60
C ALA A 621 29.57 7.94 25.97
N LEU A 622 29.72 8.72 27.04
CA LEU A 622 28.77 9.76 27.44
C LEU A 622 28.67 10.86 26.37
N MET A 623 29.81 11.30 25.80
CA MET A 623 29.84 12.29 24.72
C MET A 623 29.18 11.80 23.42
N ALA A 624 29.29 10.52 23.11
CA ALA A 624 28.74 9.93 21.89
C ALA A 624 27.24 9.61 22.03
N LYS A 625 26.84 9.02 23.16
CA LYS A 625 25.49 8.45 23.34
C LYS A 625 24.47 9.40 23.96
N ILE A 626 24.89 10.43 24.70
CA ILE A 626 23.97 11.41 25.29
C ILE A 626 23.73 12.54 24.27
N PRO A 627 22.48 12.77 23.80
CA PRO A 627 22.18 13.78 22.79
C PRO A 627 22.63 15.21 23.16
N ALA A 628 22.58 15.56 24.45
CA ALA A 628 23.04 16.86 24.95
C ALA A 628 24.56 17.03 24.82
N CYS A 629 25.34 15.98 25.12
CA CYS A 629 26.80 15.99 25.04
C CYS A 629 27.30 15.84 23.59
N HIS A 630 26.53 15.17 22.73
CA HIS A 630 26.85 15.08 21.30
C HIS A 630 26.87 16.45 20.62
N ARG A 631 26.00 17.40 21.02
CA ARG A 631 26.09 18.77 20.51
C ARG A 631 27.48 19.37 20.73
N LEU A 632 28.09 19.15 21.89
CA LEU A 632 29.49 19.55 22.14
C LEU A 632 30.49 18.79 21.26
N SER A 633 30.30 17.48 21.08
CA SER A 633 31.09 16.67 20.14
C SER A 633 31.05 17.23 18.70
N SER A 634 29.89 17.71 18.25
CA SER A 634 29.73 18.32 16.91
C SER A 634 30.45 19.65 16.74
N PHE A 635 30.66 20.42 17.82
CA PHE A 635 31.53 21.59 17.79
C PHE A 635 33.01 21.19 17.67
N SER A 636 33.42 20.11 18.34
CA SER A 636 34.76 19.54 18.20
C SER A 636 35.03 18.98 16.79
N ASP A 637 34.00 18.64 16.01
CA ASP A 637 34.15 18.25 14.59
C ASP A 637 34.64 19.41 13.71
N ARG A 638 34.71 20.66 14.18
CA ARG A 638 35.32 21.77 13.44
C ARG A 638 36.84 21.85 13.61
N SER A 639 37.37 21.25 14.68
CA SER A 639 38.81 21.29 14.99
C SER A 639 39.51 20.06 14.41
N GLN A 640 40.54 20.31 13.59
CA GLN A 640 41.35 19.26 12.95
C GLN A 640 42.01 18.32 13.98
N PHE A 641 42.32 18.83 15.17
CA PHE A 641 42.90 18.04 16.26
C PHE A 641 41.92 16.97 16.78
N PHE A 642 40.71 17.38 17.15
CA PHE A 642 39.69 16.44 17.64
C PHE A 642 39.20 15.49 16.54
N GLN A 643 39.20 15.94 15.27
CA GLN A 643 38.93 15.09 14.13
C GLN A 643 39.93 13.94 13.99
N PHE A 644 41.23 14.20 14.22
CA PHE A 644 42.27 13.17 14.17
C PHE A 644 42.05 12.08 15.24
N PHE A 645 41.77 12.47 16.48
CA PHE A 645 41.51 11.50 17.54
C PHE A 645 40.21 10.71 17.33
N LYS A 646 39.12 11.38 16.91
CA LYS A 646 37.88 10.69 16.54
C LYS A 646 38.09 9.70 15.40
N TRP A 647 38.90 10.09 14.40
CA TRP A 647 39.25 9.23 13.28
C TRP A 647 40.00 7.97 13.71
N ILE A 648 40.84 8.00 14.75
CA ILE A 648 41.52 6.79 15.23
C ILE A 648 40.52 5.75 15.78
N TYR A 649 39.42 6.21 16.39
CA TYR A 649 38.45 5.35 17.08
C TYR A 649 37.17 5.04 16.27
N GLN A 650 36.77 5.89 15.32
CA GLN A 650 35.54 5.72 14.52
C GLN A 650 35.76 6.14 13.06
N GLU A 651 35.26 5.34 12.11
CA GLU A 651 35.13 5.77 10.71
C GLU A 651 34.07 6.85 10.55
N ARG A 652 34.30 7.75 9.61
CA ARG A 652 33.40 8.86 9.36
C ARG A 652 32.32 8.39 8.38
N TYR A 653 31.24 7.83 8.91
CA TYR A 653 30.08 7.50 8.09
C TYR A 653 29.24 8.76 7.83
N TYR A 654 28.75 8.85 6.60
CA TYR A 654 27.79 9.88 6.19
C TYR A 654 26.37 9.47 6.59
N VAL A 655 25.98 8.24 6.22
CA VAL A 655 24.69 7.63 6.56
C VAL A 655 24.64 7.30 8.06
N GLY A 656 23.47 7.49 8.69
CA GLY A 656 23.28 7.19 10.12
C GLY A 656 23.72 8.30 11.08
N ARG A 657 24.42 9.34 10.60
CA ARG A 657 24.96 10.39 11.47
C ARG A 657 23.83 11.28 12.02
N GLY A 658 23.65 11.23 13.33
CA GLY A 658 22.64 12.04 13.99
C GLY A 658 21.26 11.38 14.11
N LEU A 659 21.15 10.10 13.76
CA LEU A 659 20.06 9.26 14.25
C LEU A 659 20.30 9.03 15.74
N TYR A 660 19.52 9.73 16.56
CA TYR A 660 19.48 9.49 18.00
C TYR A 660 18.12 8.91 18.33
N GLU A 661 18.16 7.86 19.14
CA GLU A 661 16.98 7.47 19.87
C GLU A 661 16.68 8.49 20.97
N SER A 662 15.41 8.60 21.35
CA SER A 662 15.06 9.38 22.51
C SER A 662 15.76 8.78 23.75
N ILE A 663 16.19 9.64 24.69
CA ILE A 663 16.85 9.17 25.93
C ILE A 663 15.99 8.14 26.67
N ARG A 664 14.66 8.30 26.58
CA ARG A 664 13.70 7.37 27.17
C ARG A 664 13.76 5.99 26.52
N ASP A 665 13.79 5.94 25.19
CA ASP A 665 13.78 4.67 24.46
C ASP A 665 15.15 3.97 24.59
N TYR A 666 16.25 4.74 24.52
CA TYR A 666 17.58 4.25 24.84
C TYR A 666 17.66 3.69 26.27
N ALA A 667 17.11 4.39 27.27
CA ALA A 667 17.12 3.92 28.66
C ALA A 667 16.30 2.62 28.82
N ARG A 668 15.15 2.51 28.14
CA ARG A 668 14.35 1.26 28.11
C ARG A 668 15.16 0.11 27.53
N TYR A 669 15.84 0.34 26.41
CA TYR A 669 16.71 -0.64 25.76
C TYR A 669 17.86 -1.09 26.67
N VAL A 670 18.54 -0.14 27.33
CA VAL A 670 19.61 -0.46 28.28
C VAL A 670 19.09 -1.27 29.47
N ILE A 671 17.95 -0.88 30.06
CA ILE A 671 17.34 -1.61 31.17
C ILE A 671 16.97 -3.04 30.74
N PHE A 672 16.39 -3.19 29.55
CA PHE A 672 16.06 -4.49 28.98
C PHE A 672 17.28 -5.42 28.91
N TRP A 673 18.38 -4.93 28.34
CA TRP A 673 19.63 -5.72 28.27
C TRP A 673 20.26 -5.96 29.64
N LEU A 674 20.21 -5.01 30.56
CA LEU A 674 20.73 -5.21 31.92
C LEU A 674 20.00 -6.34 32.64
N VAL A 675 18.68 -6.45 32.48
CA VAL A 675 17.89 -7.56 33.05
C VAL A 675 18.28 -8.89 32.41
N ILE A 676 18.39 -8.96 31.07
CA ILE A 676 18.84 -10.19 30.37
C ILE A 676 20.20 -10.64 30.88
N LEU A 677 21.16 -9.72 30.91
CA LEU A 677 22.52 -10.02 31.31
C LEU A 677 22.60 -10.42 32.79
N ALA A 678 21.84 -9.77 33.68
CA ALA A 678 21.76 -10.15 35.08
C ALA A 678 21.23 -11.59 35.25
N CYS A 679 20.13 -11.94 34.58
CA CYS A 679 19.57 -13.29 34.61
C CYS A 679 20.56 -14.32 34.04
N LYS A 680 21.11 -14.05 32.84
CA LYS A 680 22.10 -14.90 32.17
C LYS A 680 23.31 -15.18 33.06
N PHE A 681 23.96 -14.15 33.59
CA PHE A 681 25.20 -14.34 34.34
C PHE A 681 24.96 -14.94 35.72
N THR A 682 23.81 -14.68 36.34
CA THR A 682 23.41 -15.38 37.58
C THR A 682 23.22 -16.88 37.30
N PHE A 683 22.50 -17.22 36.24
CA PHE A 683 22.30 -18.60 35.80
C PHE A 683 23.63 -19.29 35.48
N ALA A 684 24.47 -18.65 34.66
CA ALA A 684 25.79 -19.17 34.29
C ALA A 684 26.69 -19.39 35.51
N TYR A 685 26.70 -18.46 36.48
CA TYR A 685 27.52 -18.62 37.68
C TYR A 685 27.09 -19.83 38.52
N PHE A 686 25.81 -19.94 38.86
CA PHE A 686 25.33 -20.96 39.79
C PHE A 686 25.21 -22.35 39.17
N LEU A 687 24.80 -22.45 37.90
CA LEU A 687 24.47 -23.74 37.26
C LEU A 687 25.52 -24.22 36.25
N GLN A 688 26.29 -23.33 35.64
CA GLN A 688 27.30 -23.73 34.65
C GLN A 688 28.71 -23.74 35.26
N ILE A 689 29.16 -22.63 35.84
CA ILE A 689 30.56 -22.43 36.22
C ILE A 689 30.88 -23.03 37.60
N LYS A 690 30.10 -22.69 38.64
CA LYS A 690 30.38 -23.14 40.02
C LYS A 690 30.43 -24.66 40.18
N PRO A 691 29.51 -25.46 39.58
CA PRO A 691 29.53 -26.92 39.72
C PRO A 691 30.75 -27.59 39.07
N LEU A 692 31.37 -26.95 38.06
CA LEU A 692 32.54 -27.49 37.37
C LEU A 692 33.86 -27.29 38.14
N VAL A 693 33.90 -26.35 39.08
CA VAL A 693 35.13 -26.00 39.82
C VAL A 693 35.66 -27.19 40.62
N GLU A 694 34.78 -27.87 41.36
CA GLU A 694 35.17 -29.00 42.22
C GLU A 694 35.68 -30.21 41.42
N PRO A 695 34.96 -30.70 40.39
CA PRO A 695 35.50 -31.71 39.48
C PRO A 695 36.83 -31.30 38.83
N THR A 696 36.97 -30.03 38.43
CA THR A 696 38.20 -29.53 37.81
C THR A 696 39.37 -29.59 38.79
N ASN A 697 39.18 -29.17 40.04
CA ASN A 697 40.22 -29.25 41.07
C ASN A 697 40.64 -30.70 41.36
N ILE A 698 39.69 -31.64 41.38
CA ILE A 698 39.97 -33.08 41.55
C ILE A 698 40.80 -33.60 40.38
N ILE A 699 40.41 -33.29 39.13
CA ILE A 699 41.12 -33.72 37.92
C ILE A 699 42.55 -33.16 37.85
N VAL A 700 42.75 -31.91 38.25
CA VAL A 700 44.07 -31.28 38.27
C VAL A 700 44.98 -31.95 39.30
N GLN A 701 44.47 -32.36 40.47
CA GLN A 701 45.25 -33.01 41.52
C GLN A 701 45.69 -34.45 41.20
N LEU A 702 45.13 -35.09 40.18
CA LEU A 702 45.49 -36.44 39.75
C LEU A 702 46.78 -36.42 38.92
N HIS A 703 47.93 -36.76 39.52
CA HIS A 703 49.24 -36.64 38.86
C HIS A 703 49.78 -37.95 38.24
N ASP A 704 49.23 -39.13 38.56
CA ASP A 704 49.78 -40.44 38.13
C ASP A 704 48.70 -41.44 37.65
N LEU A 705 47.97 -41.11 36.57
CA LEU A 705 46.98 -42.02 35.97
C LEU A 705 47.59 -42.86 34.83
N LYS A 706 47.56 -44.19 34.96
CA LYS A 706 47.82 -45.12 33.84
C LYS A 706 46.53 -45.30 33.02
N TYR A 707 46.47 -44.67 31.85
CA TYR A 707 45.34 -44.80 30.93
C TYR A 707 45.43 -46.08 30.12
N SER A 708 44.29 -46.77 29.93
CA SER A 708 44.17 -48.01 29.16
C SER A 708 43.74 -47.80 27.69
N TRP A 709 43.37 -46.57 27.31
CA TRP A 709 42.84 -46.21 25.98
C TRP A 709 43.71 -45.15 25.27
N HIS A 710 43.59 -45.09 23.93
CA HIS A 710 44.54 -44.55 22.93
C HIS A 710 45.44 -43.36 23.33
N ASP A 711 46.74 -43.49 22.99
CA ASP A 711 47.88 -42.61 23.31
C ASP A 711 47.78 -41.13 22.91
N LEU A 712 46.80 -40.74 22.09
CA LEU A 712 46.73 -39.41 21.44
C LEU A 712 46.25 -38.30 22.38
N VAL A 713 45.54 -38.64 23.46
CA VAL A 713 44.86 -37.66 24.35
C VAL A 713 45.53 -37.51 25.72
N SER A 714 46.27 -38.53 26.18
CA SER A 714 46.54 -38.70 27.62
C SER A 714 48.01 -38.60 28.04
N ARG A 715 48.98 -39.02 27.20
CA ARG A 715 50.38 -39.08 27.63
C ARG A 715 51.05 -37.71 27.59
N GLY A 716 51.47 -37.20 28.75
CA GLY A 716 52.24 -35.95 28.87
C GLY A 716 51.41 -34.65 28.91
N ASN A 717 50.07 -34.73 28.92
CA ASN A 717 49.19 -33.55 28.81
C ASN A 717 48.56 -33.08 30.14
N LYS A 718 49.04 -33.55 31.30
CA LYS A 718 48.59 -33.11 32.64
C LYS A 718 47.05 -33.00 32.78
N ASN A 719 46.30 -33.96 32.23
CA ASN A 719 44.83 -34.01 32.20
C ASN A 719 44.10 -32.82 31.51
N ALA A 720 44.82 -31.97 30.75
CA ALA A 720 44.25 -30.75 30.16
C ALA A 720 43.16 -31.02 29.12
N LEU A 721 43.31 -32.05 28.27
CA LEU A 721 42.26 -32.42 27.30
C LEU A 721 40.98 -32.96 27.98
N THR A 722 41.11 -33.62 29.13
CA THR A 722 39.96 -34.08 29.93
C THR A 722 39.20 -32.90 30.56
N ILE A 723 39.94 -31.88 31.01
CA ILE A 723 39.33 -30.64 31.48
C ILE A 723 38.64 -29.92 30.31
N LEU A 724 39.30 -29.85 29.15
CA LEU A 724 38.71 -29.24 27.95
C LEU A 724 37.41 -29.97 27.53
N SER A 725 37.38 -31.30 27.52
CA SER A 725 36.18 -32.05 27.15
C SER A 725 35.03 -31.89 28.15
N LEU A 726 35.35 -31.67 29.44
CA LEU A 726 34.35 -31.36 30.47
C LEU A 726 33.77 -29.94 30.30
N TRP A 727 34.64 -28.95 30.02
CA TRP A 727 34.23 -27.54 29.93
C TRP A 727 33.63 -27.16 28.57
N ALA A 728 34.03 -27.80 27.46
CA ALA A 728 33.62 -27.41 26.12
C ALA A 728 32.10 -27.39 25.88
N PRO A 729 31.32 -28.42 26.29
CA PRO A 729 29.85 -28.39 26.16
C PRO A 729 29.21 -27.26 26.97
N VAL A 730 29.72 -27.00 28.17
CA VAL A 730 29.20 -25.96 29.07
C VAL A 730 29.52 -24.56 28.53
N LEU A 731 30.71 -24.37 27.96
CA LEU A 731 31.09 -23.13 27.28
C LEU A 731 30.22 -22.88 26.03
N ALA A 732 29.88 -23.92 25.26
CA ALA A 732 28.96 -23.78 24.13
C ALA A 732 27.56 -23.34 24.58
N ILE A 733 27.03 -23.93 25.67
CA ILE A 733 25.75 -23.52 26.26
C ILE A 733 25.82 -22.07 26.78
N TYR A 734 26.91 -21.69 27.44
CA TYR A 734 27.15 -20.32 27.91
C TYR A 734 27.12 -19.27 26.78
N LEU A 735 27.55 -19.63 25.57
CA LEU A 735 27.47 -18.74 24.41
C LEU A 735 26.05 -18.66 23.85
N MET A 736 25.32 -19.78 23.83
CA MET A 736 23.96 -19.87 23.27
C MET A 736 22.86 -19.33 24.18
N ASP A 737 23.01 -19.42 25.50
CA ASP A 737 21.94 -19.14 26.46
C ASP A 737 21.43 -17.68 26.44
N ILE A 738 22.20 -16.73 25.89
CA ILE A 738 21.78 -15.33 25.73
C ILE A 738 20.54 -15.23 24.84
N HIS A 739 20.42 -16.10 23.84
CA HIS A 739 19.27 -16.15 22.96
C HIS A 739 18.02 -16.64 23.70
N ILE A 740 18.17 -17.59 24.62
CA ILE A 740 17.04 -18.12 25.42
C ILE A 740 16.47 -17.01 26.30
N TRP A 741 17.33 -16.31 27.05
CA TRP A 741 16.91 -15.20 27.92
C TRP A 741 16.32 -14.04 27.12
N TYR A 742 16.90 -13.72 25.97
CA TYR A 742 16.37 -12.72 25.06
C TYR A 742 14.96 -13.08 24.58
N THR A 743 14.75 -14.32 24.09
CA THR A 743 13.45 -14.76 23.57
C THR A 743 12.37 -14.75 24.66
N LEU A 744 12.68 -15.22 25.87
CA LEU A 744 11.74 -15.19 27.00
C LEU A 744 11.36 -13.76 27.41
N LEU A 745 12.35 -12.88 27.59
CA LEU A 745 12.08 -11.51 28.01
C LEU A 745 11.41 -10.70 26.91
N SER A 746 11.77 -10.93 25.64
CA SER A 746 11.12 -10.28 24.49
C SER A 746 9.66 -10.68 24.37
N ALA A 747 9.33 -11.96 24.59
CA ALA A 747 7.94 -12.43 24.62
C ALA A 747 7.15 -11.79 25.79
N LEU A 748 7.76 -11.69 26.98
CA LEU A 748 7.14 -11.07 28.14
C LEU A 748 6.91 -9.57 27.95
N VAL A 749 7.95 -8.82 27.56
CA VAL A 749 7.88 -7.37 27.34
C VAL A 749 6.97 -7.05 26.17
N GLY A 750 7.07 -7.80 25.07
CA GLY A 750 6.16 -7.69 23.92
C GLY A 750 4.71 -7.98 24.29
N GLY A 751 4.46 -8.98 25.16
CA GLY A 751 3.13 -9.25 25.69
C GLY A 751 2.57 -8.11 26.56
N VAL A 752 3.40 -7.52 27.41
CA VAL A 752 3.02 -6.36 28.24
C VAL A 752 2.77 -5.12 27.40
N MET A 753 3.61 -4.83 26.40
CA MET A 753 3.42 -3.72 25.46
C MET A 753 2.15 -3.94 24.64
N GLY A 754 1.93 -5.15 24.12
CA GLY A 754 0.72 -5.52 23.42
C GLY A 754 -0.54 -5.31 24.28
N ALA A 755 -0.51 -5.71 25.55
CA ALA A 755 -1.63 -5.51 26.47
C ALA A 755 -1.88 -4.02 26.77
N ARG A 756 -0.82 -3.22 26.94
CA ARG A 756 -0.91 -1.77 27.18
C ARG A 756 -1.54 -1.05 25.99
N ASP A 757 -1.14 -1.43 24.78
CA ASP A 757 -1.61 -0.82 23.54
C ASP A 757 -2.93 -1.45 23.04
N ARG A 758 -3.56 -2.29 23.87
CA ARG A 758 -4.81 -3.02 23.57
C ARG A 758 -4.75 -3.86 22.28
N LEU A 759 -3.54 -4.25 21.89
CA LEU A 759 -3.28 -5.10 20.73
C LEU A 759 -3.90 -6.47 20.95
N GLY A 760 -4.91 -6.78 20.13
CA GLY A 760 -5.70 -8.00 20.25
C GLY A 760 -6.67 -7.98 21.42
N GLU A 761 -7.29 -6.83 21.73
CA GLU A 761 -8.53 -6.80 22.53
C GLU A 761 -9.65 -7.60 21.83
N ILE A 762 -9.67 -7.60 20.49
CA ILE A 762 -10.59 -8.37 19.65
C ILE A 762 -9.79 -9.41 18.86
N ARG A 763 -9.61 -10.61 19.43
CA ARG A 763 -8.90 -11.74 18.77
C ARG A 763 -9.81 -12.73 18.07
N SER A 764 -11.11 -12.64 18.32
CA SER A 764 -12.09 -13.60 17.83
C SER A 764 -13.36 -12.88 17.39
N ILE A 765 -14.12 -13.54 16.51
CA ILE A 765 -15.41 -13.04 16.06
C ILE A 765 -16.42 -12.95 17.23
N GLU A 766 -16.28 -13.80 18.25
CA GLU A 766 -17.11 -13.73 19.46
C GLU A 766 -16.84 -12.45 20.26
N MET A 767 -15.57 -12.04 20.37
CA MET A 767 -15.21 -10.77 21.01
C MET A 767 -15.67 -9.57 20.17
N LEU A 768 -15.63 -9.69 18.83
CA LEU A 768 -16.18 -8.69 17.92
C LEU A 768 -17.69 -8.51 18.18
N HIS A 769 -18.43 -9.60 18.36
CA HIS A 769 -19.87 -9.53 18.69
C HIS A 769 -20.12 -8.84 20.02
N LYS A 770 -19.39 -9.21 21.07
CA LYS A 770 -19.57 -8.62 22.42
C LYS A 770 -19.23 -7.14 22.49
N ARG A 771 -18.33 -6.66 21.63
CA ARG A 771 -17.86 -5.26 21.63
C ARG A 771 -18.54 -4.40 20.58
N PHE A 772 -19.40 -4.96 19.72
CA PHE A 772 -19.92 -4.24 18.56
C PHE A 772 -20.65 -2.94 18.94
N GLU A 773 -21.37 -2.92 20.07
CA GLU A 773 -22.05 -1.72 20.57
C GLU A 773 -21.11 -0.54 20.86
N SER A 774 -19.85 -0.83 21.22
CA SER A 774 -18.83 0.20 21.47
C SER A 774 -18.13 0.72 20.21
N PHE A 775 -18.32 0.09 19.03
CA PHE A 775 -17.65 0.50 17.79
C PHE A 775 -18.08 1.89 17.30
N PRO A 776 -19.38 2.24 17.26
CA PRO A 776 -19.80 3.56 16.82
C PRO A 776 -19.25 4.68 17.70
N GLU A 777 -19.18 4.46 19.02
CA GLU A 777 -18.61 5.43 19.97
C GLU A 777 -17.10 5.60 19.76
N ALA A 778 -16.35 4.50 19.65
CA ALA A 778 -14.92 4.53 19.39
C ALA A 778 -14.61 5.20 18.04
N PHE A 779 -15.40 4.91 17.00
CA PHE A 779 -15.30 5.53 15.69
C PHE A 779 -15.57 7.04 15.75
N ALA A 780 -16.66 7.46 16.40
CA ALA A 780 -17.00 8.87 16.53
C ALA A 780 -15.93 9.65 17.31
N LYS A 781 -15.36 9.05 18.36
CA LYS A 781 -14.32 9.68 19.19
C LYS A 781 -12.99 9.86 18.44
N ASN A 782 -12.59 8.86 17.66
CA ASN A 782 -11.24 8.81 17.07
C ASN A 782 -11.18 9.29 15.61
N LEU A 783 -12.27 9.18 14.85
CA LEU A 783 -12.26 9.43 13.39
C LEU A 783 -13.26 10.51 12.95
N SER A 784 -14.19 10.95 13.81
CA SER A 784 -15.07 12.07 13.46
C SER A 784 -14.37 13.41 13.73
N PRO A 785 -14.29 14.33 12.74
CA PRO A 785 -13.78 15.67 13.01
C PRO A 785 -14.68 16.33 14.06
N ARG A 786 -14.08 16.87 15.14
CA ARG A 786 -14.74 17.56 16.28
C ARG A 786 -15.46 18.87 15.87
N ARG A 787 -16.31 18.85 14.84
CA ARG A 787 -17.13 19.98 14.39
C ARG A 787 -18.61 19.82 14.72
N ILE A 788 -19.02 18.75 15.41
CA ILE A 788 -20.37 18.70 15.97
C ILE A 788 -20.28 19.23 17.40
N SER A 789 -20.49 20.53 17.54
CA SER A 789 -20.70 21.17 18.84
C SER A 789 -21.90 20.48 19.49
N ILE A 790 -21.63 19.68 20.53
CA ILE A 790 -22.66 19.01 21.32
C ILE A 790 -23.45 20.13 22.02
N GLY A 791 -24.61 20.48 21.46
CA GLY A 791 -25.64 21.25 22.17
C GLY A 791 -26.13 20.49 23.41
N PRO A 792 -26.80 21.16 24.35
CA PRO A 792 -26.95 20.66 25.71
C PRO A 792 -27.81 19.40 25.79
N VAL A 793 -27.24 18.37 26.43
CA VAL A 793 -27.87 17.18 27.05
C VAL A 793 -28.97 16.51 26.21
N ALA A 794 -28.55 15.83 25.13
CA ALA A 794 -29.35 14.77 24.54
C ALA A 794 -29.37 13.54 25.48
N GLN A 795 -30.50 12.82 25.54
CA GLN A 795 -30.59 11.56 26.29
C GLN A 795 -29.58 10.55 25.74
N ASP A 796 -28.99 9.70 26.59
CA ASP A 796 -27.95 8.73 26.19
C ASP A 796 -28.34 7.88 24.96
N SER A 797 -29.62 7.53 24.80
CA SER A 797 -30.12 6.78 23.64
C SER A 797 -30.06 7.54 22.30
N GLU A 798 -30.20 8.87 22.34
CA GLU A 798 -30.12 9.72 21.14
C GLU A 798 -28.67 9.91 20.69
N ILE A 799 -27.74 10.00 21.65
CA ILE A 799 -26.31 10.08 21.38
C ILE A 799 -25.82 8.77 20.74
N THR A 800 -26.22 7.61 21.28
CA THR A 800 -25.87 6.31 20.71
C THR A 800 -26.42 6.13 19.30
N LYS A 801 -27.65 6.58 19.05
CA LYS A 801 -28.24 6.57 17.70
C LYS A 801 -27.51 7.49 16.73
N MET A 802 -27.11 8.68 17.19
CA MET A 802 -26.31 9.61 16.39
C MET A 802 -24.96 8.98 16.00
N HIS A 803 -24.23 8.39 16.96
CA HIS A 803 -22.96 7.70 16.68
C HIS A 803 -23.15 6.53 15.69
N ALA A 804 -24.20 5.72 15.88
CA ALA A 804 -24.54 4.62 14.98
C ALA A 804 -24.86 5.11 13.56
N SER A 805 -25.54 6.25 13.41
CA SER A 805 -25.85 6.83 12.10
C SER A 805 -24.59 7.30 11.36
N ILE A 806 -23.59 7.82 12.07
CA ILE A 806 -22.29 8.22 11.50
C ILE A 806 -21.46 6.99 11.11
N PHE A 807 -21.52 5.92 11.91
CA PHE A 807 -20.74 4.70 11.68
C PHE A 807 -21.28 3.82 10.55
N SER A 808 -22.61 3.74 10.41
CA SER A 808 -23.26 2.78 9.49
C SER A 808 -22.83 2.88 8.02
N PRO A 809 -22.66 4.07 7.39
CA PRO A 809 -22.25 4.14 5.99
C PRO A 809 -20.83 3.61 5.79
N PHE A 810 -19.94 3.87 6.74
CA PHE A 810 -18.55 3.42 6.70
C PHE A 810 -18.44 1.90 6.89
N TRP A 811 -19.16 1.36 7.88
CA TRP A 811 -19.24 -0.09 8.08
C TRP A 811 -19.76 -0.79 6.82
N ASN A 812 -20.83 -0.27 6.24
CA ASN A 812 -21.44 -0.83 5.03
C ASN A 812 -20.51 -0.78 3.82
N GLU A 813 -19.67 0.25 3.69
CA GLU A 813 -18.66 0.32 2.63
C GLU A 813 -17.60 -0.78 2.78
N ILE A 814 -17.15 -1.04 4.01
CA ILE A 814 -16.21 -2.15 4.29
C ILE A 814 -16.85 -3.48 3.87
N ILE A 815 -18.11 -3.71 4.25
CA ILE A 815 -18.80 -4.95 3.90
C ILE A 815 -18.98 -5.06 2.37
N ARG A 816 -19.28 -3.96 1.67
CA ARG A 816 -19.39 -3.95 0.21
C ARG A 816 -18.05 -4.24 -0.46
N SER A 817 -16.96 -3.64 0.00
CA SER A 817 -15.60 -3.94 -0.48
C SER A 817 -15.23 -5.41 -0.25
N LEU A 818 -15.54 -5.98 0.91
CA LEU A 818 -15.34 -7.42 1.14
C LEU A 818 -16.16 -8.29 0.18
N ARG A 819 -17.33 -7.82 -0.26
CA ARG A 819 -18.14 -8.50 -1.26
C ARG A 819 -17.58 -8.33 -2.67
N GLU A 820 -17.12 -7.14 -3.03
CA GLU A 820 -16.49 -6.84 -4.34
C GLU A 820 -15.19 -7.63 -4.53
N GLU A 821 -14.44 -7.87 -3.46
CA GLU A 821 -13.25 -8.75 -3.45
C GLU A 821 -13.60 -10.26 -3.27
N ASP A 822 -14.87 -10.64 -3.36
CA ASP A 822 -15.37 -12.03 -3.25
C ASP A 822 -15.03 -12.76 -1.93
N TYR A 823 -14.75 -12.06 -0.83
CA TYR A 823 -14.48 -12.69 0.46
C TYR A 823 -15.75 -13.15 1.19
N ILE A 824 -16.89 -12.53 0.92
CA ILE A 824 -18.19 -12.84 1.55
C ILE A 824 -19.27 -13.05 0.50
N SER A 825 -20.27 -13.87 0.82
CA SER A 825 -21.44 -14.09 -0.05
C SER A 825 -22.46 -12.95 0.04
N ASN A 826 -23.36 -12.84 -0.95
CA ASN A 826 -24.50 -11.89 -0.90
C ASN A 826 -25.37 -12.08 0.36
N ARG A 827 -25.52 -13.32 0.82
CA ARG A 827 -26.25 -13.63 2.07
C ARG A 827 -25.51 -13.12 3.30
N GLU A 828 -24.20 -13.30 3.38
CA GLU A 828 -23.39 -12.76 4.49
C GLU A 828 -23.35 -11.24 4.47
N MET A 829 -23.30 -10.63 3.29
CA MET A 829 -23.44 -9.18 3.13
C MET A 829 -24.76 -8.69 3.72
N ASP A 830 -25.90 -9.26 3.33
CA ASP A 830 -27.23 -8.90 3.86
C ASP A 830 -27.30 -9.02 5.40
N LEU A 831 -26.56 -9.97 6.00
CA LEU A 831 -26.54 -10.17 7.45
C LEU A 831 -25.62 -9.18 8.18
N LEU A 832 -24.49 -8.82 7.57
CA LEU A 832 -23.46 -7.94 8.13
C LEU A 832 -23.80 -6.45 7.99
N MET A 833 -24.60 -6.08 6.99
CA MET A 833 -24.98 -4.69 6.73
C MET A 833 -25.76 -4.09 7.92
N MET A 834 -25.41 -2.85 8.26
CA MET A 834 -26.06 -2.06 9.28
C MET A 834 -27.08 -1.10 8.64
N PRO A 835 -28.33 -1.01 9.12
CA PRO A 835 -29.25 0.02 8.67
C PRO A 835 -28.68 1.43 8.90
N SER A 836 -29.09 2.40 8.08
CA SER A 836 -28.60 3.78 8.15
C SER A 836 -28.86 4.45 9.50
N ASN A 837 -29.83 3.96 10.28
CA ASN A 837 -30.27 4.52 11.56
C ASN A 837 -30.74 5.98 11.47
N CYS A 838 -30.91 6.53 10.25
CA CYS A 838 -31.46 7.87 9.98
C CYS A 838 -33.00 7.90 10.03
N GLY A 839 -33.66 6.74 10.06
CA GLY A 839 -35.12 6.63 10.01
C GLY A 839 -35.83 7.03 11.30
N ASN A 840 -37.17 7.08 11.22
CA ASN A 840 -38.08 7.53 12.29
C ASN A 840 -38.15 6.62 13.52
N LEU A 841 -37.58 5.41 13.48
CA LEU A 841 -37.58 4.49 14.62
C LEU A 841 -36.69 5.08 15.73
N ARG A 842 -37.20 5.20 16.97
CA ARG A 842 -36.45 5.78 18.11
C ARG A 842 -35.39 4.83 18.71
N LEU A 843 -35.00 3.77 18.00
CA LEU A 843 -34.05 2.76 18.46
C LEU A 843 -32.90 2.60 17.46
N VAL A 844 -31.78 2.08 17.95
CA VAL A 844 -30.64 1.67 17.11
C VAL A 844 -30.93 0.30 16.53
N GLN A 845 -30.95 0.22 15.21
CA GLN A 845 -31.05 -1.02 14.46
C GLN A 845 -29.63 -1.56 14.23
N TRP A 846 -29.33 -2.67 14.90
CA TRP A 846 -28.04 -3.36 14.79
C TRP A 846 -28.02 -4.32 13.59
N PRO A 847 -26.86 -4.67 13.03
CA PRO A 847 -26.78 -5.69 11.97
C PRO A 847 -27.47 -7.01 12.33
N LEU A 848 -28.07 -7.67 11.33
CA LEU A 848 -28.86 -8.88 11.57
C LEU A 848 -28.04 -10.02 12.17
N PHE A 849 -26.75 -10.14 11.81
CA PHE A 849 -25.89 -11.20 12.34
C PHE A 849 -25.83 -11.22 13.88
N LEU A 850 -25.93 -10.06 14.55
CA LEU A 850 -25.97 -9.96 16.02
C LEU A 850 -27.33 -10.39 16.61
N LEU A 851 -28.41 -10.23 15.83
CA LEU A 851 -29.80 -10.47 16.24
C LEU A 851 -30.31 -11.87 15.84
N THR A 852 -29.55 -12.61 15.02
CA THR A 852 -29.93 -13.96 14.54
C THR A 852 -30.29 -14.89 15.68
N SER A 853 -31.33 -15.71 15.49
CA SER A 853 -31.89 -16.67 16.46
C SER A 853 -32.41 -16.11 17.80
N LYS A 854 -32.21 -14.81 18.10
CA LYS A 854 -32.61 -14.20 19.38
C LYS A 854 -34.11 -14.11 19.58
N ILE A 855 -34.88 -13.85 18.51
CA ILE A 855 -36.35 -13.81 18.58
C ILE A 855 -36.93 -15.20 18.90
N MET A 856 -36.36 -16.25 18.32
CA MET A 856 -36.82 -17.62 18.58
C MET A 856 -36.57 -17.98 20.05
N LEU A 857 -35.38 -17.65 20.57
CA LEU A 857 -35.05 -17.85 21.99
C LEU A 857 -35.95 -17.02 22.92
N ALA A 858 -36.24 -15.77 22.56
CA ALA A 858 -37.18 -14.93 23.30
C ALA A 858 -38.61 -15.50 23.29
N ASN A 859 -39.04 -16.10 22.18
CA ASN A 859 -40.32 -16.79 22.08
C ASN A 859 -40.34 -18.06 22.95
N ASP A 860 -39.26 -18.82 23.01
CA ASP A 860 -39.16 -20.00 23.90
C ASP A 860 -39.31 -19.55 25.36
N TYR A 861 -38.59 -18.50 25.78
CA TYR A 861 -38.77 -17.90 27.11
C TYR A 861 -40.19 -17.40 27.38
N ALA A 862 -40.85 -16.81 26.38
CA ALA A 862 -42.23 -16.36 26.50
C ALA A 862 -43.23 -17.52 26.63
N SER A 863 -42.97 -18.65 25.95
CA SER A 863 -43.84 -19.84 25.97
C SER A 863 -43.76 -20.59 27.31
N ASP A 864 -42.58 -20.59 27.93
CA ASP A 864 -42.30 -21.20 29.23
C ASP A 864 -42.57 -20.26 30.42
N CYS A 865 -42.93 -19.00 30.16
CA CYS A 865 -43.15 -18.00 31.21
C CYS A 865 -44.40 -18.31 32.04
N LYS A 866 -44.20 -18.61 33.33
CA LYS A 866 -45.26 -18.68 34.36
C LYS A 866 -45.20 -17.53 35.36
N ASP A 867 -44.12 -16.75 35.32
CA ASP A 867 -43.78 -15.68 36.25
C ASP A 867 -44.31 -14.31 35.75
N SER A 868 -44.05 -13.22 36.49
CA SER A 868 -44.48 -11.85 36.14
C SER A 868 -43.80 -11.27 34.88
N GLN A 869 -44.42 -10.25 34.27
CA GLN A 869 -43.87 -9.52 33.11
C GLN A 869 -42.44 -9.01 33.35
N TYR A 870 -42.14 -8.56 34.57
CA TYR A 870 -40.81 -8.04 34.93
C TYR A 870 -39.73 -9.12 34.85
N GLU A 871 -40.03 -10.32 35.33
CA GLU A 871 -39.08 -11.45 35.31
C GLU A 871 -38.81 -11.94 33.88
N LEU A 872 -39.85 -11.98 33.03
CA LEU A 872 -39.69 -12.29 31.60
C LEU A 872 -38.80 -11.26 30.91
N TRP A 873 -39.06 -9.97 31.14
CA TRP A 873 -38.26 -8.90 30.56
C TRP A 873 -36.82 -8.89 31.12
N TYR A 874 -36.62 -9.23 32.39
CA TYR A 874 -35.29 -9.38 33.00
C TYR A 874 -34.49 -10.50 32.33
N ARG A 875 -35.11 -11.67 32.09
CA ARG A 875 -34.48 -12.78 31.35
C ARG A 875 -34.15 -12.40 29.91
N ILE A 876 -35.03 -11.65 29.25
CA ILE A 876 -34.78 -11.12 27.90
C ILE A 876 -33.65 -10.09 27.90
N SER A 877 -33.60 -9.22 28.92
CA SER A 877 -32.63 -8.13 29.02
C SER A 877 -31.24 -8.58 29.47
N LYS A 878 -31.08 -9.85 29.89
CA LYS A 878 -29.77 -10.43 30.20
C LYS A 878 -28.86 -10.50 28.95
N ASP A 879 -29.46 -10.59 27.77
CA ASP A 879 -28.78 -10.46 26.48
C ASP A 879 -29.26 -9.18 25.80
N GLU A 880 -28.40 -8.17 25.77
CA GLU A 880 -28.73 -6.83 25.26
C GLU A 880 -29.23 -6.90 23.80
N TYR A 881 -28.61 -7.73 22.96
CA TYR A 881 -29.03 -7.92 21.56
C TYR A 881 -30.38 -8.63 21.43
N MET A 882 -30.75 -9.49 22.39
CA MET A 882 -32.08 -10.11 22.42
C MET A 882 -33.16 -9.08 22.76
N ALA A 883 -32.89 -8.18 23.72
CA ALA A 883 -33.79 -7.07 24.01
C ALA A 883 -33.95 -6.11 22.80
N TYR A 884 -32.86 -5.79 22.10
CA TYR A 884 -32.91 -4.99 20.87
C TYR A 884 -33.71 -5.71 19.76
N ALA A 885 -33.51 -7.01 19.56
CA ALA A 885 -34.25 -7.79 18.55
C ALA A 885 -35.77 -7.79 18.81
N VAL A 886 -36.18 -7.95 20.07
CA VAL A 886 -37.61 -7.94 20.46
C VAL A 886 -38.21 -6.55 20.23
N LYS A 887 -37.53 -5.48 20.67
CA LYS A 887 -37.97 -4.09 20.43
C LYS A 887 -38.08 -3.79 18.95
N GLU A 888 -37.05 -4.13 18.17
CA GLU A 888 -37.04 -3.90 16.73
C GLU A 888 -38.16 -4.66 16.03
N CYS A 889 -38.39 -5.93 16.38
CA CYS A 889 -39.49 -6.72 15.82
C CYS A 889 -40.85 -6.07 16.09
N TYR A 890 -41.08 -5.59 17.33
CA TYR A 890 -42.32 -4.93 17.71
C TYR A 890 -42.58 -3.67 16.87
N TYR A 891 -41.65 -2.71 16.85
CA TYR A 891 -41.83 -1.45 16.13
C TYR A 891 -41.78 -1.61 14.61
N SER A 892 -41.00 -2.56 14.09
CA SER A 892 -40.99 -2.83 12.64
C SER A 892 -42.31 -3.43 12.19
N THR A 893 -42.91 -4.32 13.00
CA THR A 893 -44.23 -4.89 12.71
C THR A 893 -45.31 -3.81 12.76
N GLU A 894 -45.27 -2.91 13.74
CA GLU A 894 -46.19 -1.76 13.82
C GLU A 894 -46.10 -0.89 12.57
N LYS A 895 -44.90 -0.45 12.19
CA LYS A 895 -44.67 0.43 11.03
C LYS A 895 -45.10 -0.25 9.72
N ILE A 896 -44.70 -1.52 9.52
CA ILE A 896 -45.05 -2.28 8.32
C ILE A 896 -46.57 -2.45 8.23
N LEU A 897 -47.24 -2.91 9.30
CA LEU A 897 -48.68 -3.08 9.29
C LEU A 897 -49.43 -1.77 9.09
N HIS A 898 -49.00 -0.67 9.71
CA HIS A 898 -49.61 0.66 9.54
C HIS A 898 -49.51 1.17 8.10
N SER A 899 -48.37 0.91 7.44
CA SER A 899 -48.13 1.31 6.05
C SER A 899 -48.86 0.46 4.99
N LEU A 900 -49.20 -0.80 5.32
CA LEU A 900 -49.78 -1.75 4.36
C LEU A 900 -51.31 -1.63 4.23
N VAL A 901 -52.00 -1.26 5.31
CA VAL A 901 -53.45 -1.38 5.43
C VAL A 901 -54.15 -0.03 5.21
N ASP A 902 -55.40 -0.07 4.75
CA ASP A 902 -56.26 1.09 4.52
C ASP A 902 -57.12 1.45 5.74
N ALA A 903 -57.86 2.56 5.68
CA ALA A 903 -58.58 3.22 6.78
C ALA A 903 -59.12 2.33 7.93
N GLU A 904 -59.88 1.26 7.61
CA GLU A 904 -60.43 0.35 8.63
C GLU A 904 -59.35 -0.57 9.23
N GLY A 905 -58.41 -1.05 8.41
CA GLY A 905 -57.23 -1.78 8.88
C GLY A 905 -56.27 -0.93 9.71
N GLN A 906 -56.14 0.38 9.41
CA GLN A 906 -55.28 1.29 10.20
C GLN A 906 -55.80 1.45 11.61
N ARG A 907 -57.13 1.58 11.77
CA ARG A 907 -57.77 1.61 13.09
C ARG A 907 -57.53 0.32 13.89
N TRP A 908 -57.48 -0.83 13.22
CA TRP A 908 -57.11 -2.09 13.87
C TRP A 908 -55.67 -2.06 14.39
N VAL A 909 -54.70 -1.69 13.55
CA VAL A 909 -53.28 -1.60 13.93
C VAL A 909 -53.07 -0.59 15.06
N GLU A 910 -53.58 0.63 14.92
CA GLU A 910 -53.44 1.69 15.94
C GLU A 910 -54.08 1.30 17.27
N ARG A 911 -55.23 0.63 17.25
CA ARG A 911 -55.89 0.16 18.47
C ARG A 911 -55.07 -0.95 19.13
N LEU A 912 -54.65 -1.95 18.36
CA LEU A 912 -53.86 -3.09 18.84
C LEU A 912 -52.57 -2.63 19.52
N PHE A 913 -51.76 -1.82 18.84
CA PHE A 913 -50.47 -1.38 19.38
C PHE A 913 -50.61 -0.39 20.53
N ARG A 914 -51.69 0.41 20.58
CA ARG A 914 -52.01 1.24 21.75
C ARG A 914 -52.34 0.38 22.97
N ASP A 915 -53.22 -0.61 22.82
CA ASP A 915 -53.65 -1.47 23.93
C ASP A 915 -52.48 -2.32 24.46
N LEU A 916 -51.62 -2.80 23.56
CA LEU A 916 -50.37 -3.48 23.93
C LEU A 916 -49.43 -2.53 24.68
N SER A 917 -49.25 -1.30 24.20
CA SER A 917 -48.35 -0.32 24.83
C SER A 917 -48.85 0.11 26.21
N ASP A 918 -50.15 0.35 26.36
CA ASP A 918 -50.79 0.69 27.65
C ASP A 918 -50.65 -0.47 28.64
N SER A 919 -50.82 -1.71 28.18
CA SER A 919 -50.66 -2.89 29.02
C SER A 919 -49.20 -3.13 29.43
N ILE A 920 -48.23 -2.87 28.53
CA ILE A 920 -46.80 -2.91 28.86
C ILE A 920 -46.48 -1.88 29.96
N ALA A 921 -47.00 -0.66 29.84
CA ALA A 921 -46.78 0.41 30.81
C ALA A 921 -47.41 0.12 32.18
N GLN A 922 -48.56 -0.57 32.21
CA GLN A 922 -49.26 -0.97 33.44
C GLN A 922 -48.73 -2.28 34.05
N GLY A 923 -47.80 -2.97 33.40
CA GLY A 923 -47.25 -4.26 33.88
C GLY A 923 -48.23 -5.43 33.76
N SER A 924 -49.26 -5.31 32.92
CA SER A 924 -50.39 -6.26 32.80
C SER A 924 -50.33 -7.13 31.56
N LEU A 925 -49.19 -7.22 30.86
CA LEU A 925 -49.07 -7.88 29.55
C LEU A 925 -49.57 -9.33 29.56
N LEU A 926 -49.28 -10.08 30.63
CA LEU A 926 -49.70 -11.49 30.78
C LEU A 926 -51.22 -11.67 30.93
N VAL A 927 -51.93 -10.61 31.29
CA VAL A 927 -53.39 -10.59 31.38
C VAL A 927 -54.00 -10.25 30.02
N THR A 928 -53.31 -9.43 29.23
CA THR A 928 -53.76 -8.90 27.94
C THR A 928 -53.52 -9.87 26.79
N ILE A 929 -52.42 -10.63 26.81
CA ILE A 929 -52.03 -11.55 25.72
C ILE A 929 -51.76 -12.98 26.20
N ASN A 930 -52.11 -13.94 25.35
CA ASN A 930 -51.75 -15.34 25.52
C ASN A 930 -50.37 -15.61 24.88
N LEU A 931 -49.30 -15.54 25.68
CA LEU A 931 -47.93 -15.74 25.21
C LEU A 931 -47.69 -17.10 24.52
N ARG A 932 -48.44 -18.15 24.86
CA ARG A 932 -48.30 -19.47 24.21
C ARG A 932 -48.70 -19.44 22.72
N LYS A 933 -49.50 -18.45 22.32
CA LYS A 933 -49.95 -18.26 20.94
C LYS A 933 -49.04 -17.30 20.15
N LEU A 934 -47.99 -16.76 20.76
CA LEU A 934 -47.02 -15.87 20.10
C LEU A 934 -46.32 -16.55 18.92
N GLN A 935 -45.95 -17.82 19.06
CA GLN A 935 -45.34 -18.60 17.97
C GLN A 935 -46.25 -18.72 16.74
N LEU A 936 -47.56 -18.78 16.95
CA LEU A 936 -48.54 -18.81 15.87
C LEU A 936 -48.60 -17.45 15.15
N VAL A 937 -48.54 -16.34 15.89
CA VAL A 937 -48.46 -14.98 15.34
C VAL A 937 -47.19 -14.80 14.52
N LEU A 938 -46.03 -15.22 15.05
CA LEU A 938 -44.74 -15.14 14.34
C LEU A 938 -44.76 -15.94 13.03
N THR A 939 -45.40 -17.11 13.02
CA THR A 939 -45.54 -17.94 11.81
C THR A 939 -46.37 -17.23 10.73
N ARG A 940 -47.50 -16.63 11.11
CA ARG A 940 -48.36 -15.87 10.16
C ARG A 940 -47.67 -14.61 9.66
N LEU A 941 -46.96 -13.90 10.54
CA LEU A 941 -46.17 -12.72 10.18
C LEU A 941 -45.01 -13.06 9.22
N THR A 942 -44.38 -14.22 9.41
CA THR A 942 -43.34 -14.73 8.51
C THR A 942 -43.90 -15.03 7.12
N GLY A 943 -45.09 -15.63 7.05
CA GLY A 943 -45.82 -15.86 5.80
C GLY A 943 -46.17 -14.57 5.08
N LEU A 944 -46.66 -13.55 5.81
CA LEU A 944 -46.98 -12.23 5.28
C LEU A 944 -45.74 -11.52 4.71
N THR A 945 -44.67 -11.42 5.48
CA THR A 945 -43.43 -10.75 5.07
C THR A 945 -42.76 -11.44 3.88
N GLY A 946 -42.83 -12.77 3.79
CA GLY A 946 -42.29 -13.54 2.66
C GLY A 946 -43.00 -13.26 1.33
N LEU A 947 -44.29 -12.91 1.38
CA LEU A 947 -45.05 -12.49 0.20
C LEU A 947 -44.72 -11.05 -0.23
N LEU A 948 -44.50 -10.16 0.73
CA LEU A 948 -44.23 -8.73 0.52
C LEU A 948 -42.83 -8.42 -0.02
N ILE A 949 -41.87 -9.35 0.07
CA ILE A 949 -40.52 -9.20 -0.53
C ILE A 949 -40.57 -9.25 -2.06
N ARG A 950 -41.59 -9.90 -2.64
CA ARG A 950 -41.71 -10.10 -4.09
C ARG A 950 -42.34 -8.87 -4.75
N ASN A 951 -42.12 -8.71 -6.05
CA ASN A 951 -42.75 -7.63 -6.81
C ASN A 951 -44.27 -7.86 -6.94
N GLU A 952 -45.03 -6.77 -7.02
CA GLU A 952 -46.49 -6.80 -7.08
C GLU A 952 -47.00 -7.57 -8.32
N THR A 953 -47.84 -8.58 -8.08
CA THR A 953 -48.62 -9.26 -9.12
C THR A 953 -50.04 -9.49 -8.60
N ALA A 954 -51.03 -9.55 -9.48
CA ALA A 954 -52.44 -9.68 -9.07
C ALA A 954 -52.71 -10.94 -8.20
N GLY A 955 -51.99 -12.04 -8.45
CA GLY A 955 -52.08 -13.26 -7.64
C GLY A 955 -51.43 -13.15 -6.26
N LEU A 956 -50.31 -12.40 -6.15
CA LEU A 956 -49.65 -12.15 -4.86
C LEU A 956 -50.44 -11.16 -4.00
N ALA A 957 -51.10 -10.17 -4.60
CA ALA A 957 -51.97 -9.23 -3.88
C ALA A 957 -53.11 -9.96 -3.14
N ALA A 958 -53.81 -10.89 -3.83
CA ALA A 958 -54.82 -11.73 -3.20
C ALA A 958 -54.25 -12.65 -2.11
N GLY A 959 -53.02 -13.15 -2.30
CA GLY A 959 -52.29 -13.90 -1.28
C GLY A 959 -51.94 -13.09 -0.04
N VAL A 960 -51.55 -11.83 -0.20
CA VAL A 960 -51.27 -10.89 0.92
C VAL A 960 -52.54 -10.51 1.65
N THR A 961 -53.65 -10.24 0.94
CA THR A 961 -54.96 -10.00 1.58
C THR A 961 -55.37 -11.19 2.45
N LYS A 962 -55.21 -12.42 1.92
CA LYS A 962 -55.49 -13.64 2.68
C LYS A 962 -54.58 -13.77 3.90
N ALA A 963 -53.27 -13.54 3.75
CA ALA A 963 -52.30 -13.63 4.84
C ALA A 963 -52.55 -12.58 5.94
N LEU A 964 -52.94 -11.35 5.57
CA LEU A 964 -53.35 -10.29 6.51
C LEU A 964 -54.61 -10.67 7.27
N LEU A 965 -55.58 -11.28 6.60
CA LEU A 965 -56.84 -11.71 7.21
C LEU A 965 -56.61 -12.87 8.18
N GLU A 966 -55.76 -13.84 7.82
CA GLU A 966 -55.31 -14.90 8.72
C GLU A 966 -54.53 -14.34 9.93
N LEU A 967 -53.66 -13.34 9.72
CA LEU A 967 -52.93 -12.67 10.80
C LEU A 967 -53.90 -11.93 11.74
N PHE A 968 -54.87 -11.20 11.19
CA PHE A 968 -55.92 -10.52 11.94
C PHE A 968 -56.73 -11.50 12.80
N GLU A 969 -57.11 -12.65 12.23
CA GLU A 969 -57.85 -13.69 12.95
C GLU A 969 -57.05 -14.24 14.13
N VAL A 970 -55.80 -14.67 13.89
CA VAL A 970 -54.93 -15.21 14.94
C VAL A 970 -54.68 -14.18 16.03
N VAL A 971 -54.37 -12.93 15.66
CA VAL A 971 -54.09 -11.87 16.64
C VAL A 971 -55.34 -11.53 17.47
N THR A 972 -56.51 -11.42 16.83
CA THR A 972 -57.72 -10.94 17.50
C THR A 972 -58.48 -12.02 18.25
N HIS A 973 -58.45 -13.28 17.78
CA HIS A 973 -59.21 -14.39 18.39
C HIS A 973 -58.36 -15.30 19.27
N GLU A 974 -57.07 -15.46 18.99
CA GLU A 974 -56.21 -16.42 19.72
C GLU A 974 -55.13 -15.76 20.59
N PHE A 975 -54.60 -14.61 20.17
CA PHE A 975 -53.51 -13.93 20.87
C PHE A 975 -53.99 -12.97 21.95
N LEU A 976 -55.04 -12.18 21.70
CA LEU A 976 -55.64 -11.29 22.70
C LEU A 976 -56.55 -12.05 23.69
N ALA A 977 -56.55 -11.63 24.96
CA ALA A 977 -57.41 -12.22 25.97
C ALA A 977 -58.91 -11.92 25.73
N PRO A 978 -59.83 -12.84 26.09
CA PRO A 978 -61.27 -12.72 25.75
C PRO A 978 -61.96 -11.50 26.34
N ASN A 979 -61.52 -11.04 27.51
CA ASN A 979 -62.08 -9.90 28.24
C ASN A 979 -61.90 -8.55 27.52
N LEU A 980 -60.77 -8.36 26.82
CA LEU A 980 -60.50 -7.15 26.04
C LEU A 980 -61.31 -7.09 24.75
N ARG A 981 -61.74 -8.26 24.27
CA ARG A 981 -62.46 -8.41 23.01
C ARG A 981 -63.91 -7.95 23.09
N GLU A 982 -64.54 -8.18 24.22
CA GLU A 982 -65.96 -7.88 24.46
C GLU A 982 -66.21 -6.45 24.93
N GLN A 983 -65.15 -5.73 25.36
CA GLN A 983 -65.26 -4.42 26.01
C GLN A 983 -65.31 -3.20 25.08
N PHE A 984 -65.07 -3.31 23.77
CA PHE A 984 -64.95 -2.13 22.90
C PHE A 984 -65.77 -2.15 21.61
N ASP A 985 -66.47 -1.03 21.35
CA ASP A 985 -67.26 -0.77 20.14
C ASP A 985 -66.44 -0.85 18.84
N THR A 986 -65.15 -0.50 18.90
CA THR A 986 -64.24 -0.53 17.74
C THR A 986 -63.98 -1.95 17.24
N TRP A 987 -63.87 -2.94 18.14
CA TRP A 987 -63.69 -4.35 17.77
C TRP A 987 -64.95 -4.90 17.10
N GLN A 988 -66.15 -4.48 17.55
CA GLN A 988 -67.40 -4.82 16.89
C GLN A 988 -67.54 -4.18 15.50
N LEU A 989 -67.09 -2.94 15.34
CA LEU A 989 -67.05 -2.26 14.04
C LEU A 989 -66.11 -2.98 13.05
N LEU A 990 -64.93 -3.42 13.50
CA LEU A 990 -63.98 -4.19 12.68
C LEU A 990 -64.52 -5.58 12.32
N LEU A 991 -65.25 -6.23 13.24
CA LEU A 991 -65.92 -7.51 12.98
C LEU A 991 -67.05 -7.36 11.93
N ARG A 992 -67.81 -6.26 11.95
CA ARG A 992 -68.80 -5.95 10.91
C ARG A 992 -68.13 -5.69 9.56
N ALA A 993 -67.08 -4.88 9.53
CA ALA A 993 -66.30 -4.61 8.32
C ALA A 993 -65.72 -5.88 7.68
N ARG A 994 -65.27 -6.85 8.51
CA ARG A 994 -64.85 -8.18 8.03
C ARG A 994 -66.00 -8.97 7.42
N ASN A 995 -67.14 -9.06 8.10
CA ASN A 995 -68.30 -9.82 7.62
C ASN A 995 -68.88 -9.24 6.32
N GLU A 996 -68.70 -7.93 6.10
CA GLU A 996 -69.09 -7.22 4.88
C GLU A 996 -68.00 -7.23 3.78
N GLY A 997 -66.84 -7.86 4.03
CA GLY A 997 -65.73 -7.93 3.07
C GLY A 997 -65.01 -6.60 2.80
N ARG A 998 -65.21 -5.59 3.65
CA ARG A 998 -64.61 -4.25 3.52
C ARG A 998 -63.19 -4.17 4.10
N LEU A 999 -62.89 -5.04 5.07
CA LEU A 999 -61.58 -5.12 5.73
C LEU A 999 -60.47 -5.62 4.78
N PHE A 1000 -59.39 -4.86 4.64
CA PHE A 1000 -58.25 -5.13 3.73
C PHE A 1000 -58.63 -5.20 2.24
N SER A 1001 -59.71 -4.51 1.86
CA SER A 1001 -60.15 -4.42 0.46
C SER A 1001 -59.15 -3.68 -0.44
N LYS A 1002 -58.37 -2.74 0.12
CA LYS A 1002 -57.27 -2.05 -0.53
C LYS A 1002 -55.98 -2.20 0.27
N ILE A 1003 -54.91 -2.68 -0.38
CA ILE A 1003 -53.58 -2.85 0.22
C ILE A 1003 -52.61 -1.92 -0.47
N PHE A 1004 -51.81 -1.22 0.32
CA PHE A 1004 -50.69 -0.42 -0.19
C PHE A 1004 -49.46 -1.31 -0.27
N TRP A 1005 -48.98 -1.57 -1.49
CA TRP A 1005 -47.75 -2.34 -1.68
C TRP A 1005 -46.53 -1.50 -1.25
N PRO A 1006 -45.53 -2.09 -0.59
CA PRO A 1006 -44.31 -1.37 -0.23
C PRO A 1006 -43.53 -1.03 -1.50
N ASN A 1007 -43.76 0.17 -2.05
CA ASN A 1007 -43.05 0.69 -3.22
C ASN A 1007 -41.84 1.56 -2.85
N ASP A 1008 -41.86 2.11 -1.64
CA ASP A 1008 -40.74 2.86 -1.07
C ASP A 1008 -39.54 1.92 -0.81
N PRO A 1009 -38.32 2.24 -1.32
CA PRO A 1009 -37.12 1.45 -1.04
C PRO A 1009 -36.86 1.24 0.46
N GLU A 1010 -37.12 2.24 1.32
CA GLU A 1010 -36.90 2.10 2.77
C GLU A 1010 -37.84 1.04 3.35
N LEU A 1011 -39.11 1.06 2.94
CA LEU A 1011 -40.11 0.10 3.42
C LEU A 1011 -39.83 -1.31 2.89
N LYS A 1012 -39.38 -1.46 1.63
CA LYS A 1012 -38.95 -2.75 1.07
C LYS A 1012 -37.78 -3.34 1.85
N GLU A 1013 -36.78 -2.52 2.19
CA GLU A 1013 -35.65 -2.96 3.02
C GLU A 1013 -36.10 -3.36 4.42
N GLN A 1014 -37.02 -2.62 5.04
CA GLN A 1014 -37.57 -2.97 6.35
C GLN A 1014 -38.36 -4.29 6.33
N VAL A 1015 -39.14 -4.55 5.28
CA VAL A 1015 -39.85 -5.83 5.09
C VAL A 1015 -38.87 -6.98 4.89
N LYS A 1016 -37.86 -6.80 4.02
CA LYS A 1016 -36.79 -7.79 3.79
C LYS A 1016 -36.05 -8.09 5.11
N ARG A 1017 -35.73 -7.05 5.88
CA ARG A 1017 -35.02 -7.15 7.15
C ARG A 1017 -35.85 -7.86 8.23
N LEU A 1018 -37.14 -7.51 8.39
CA LEU A 1018 -38.01 -8.19 9.35
C LEU A 1018 -38.17 -9.67 9.00
N HIS A 1019 -38.32 -9.99 7.71
CA HIS A 1019 -38.38 -11.38 7.26
C HIS A 1019 -37.10 -12.16 7.61
N LEU A 1020 -35.92 -11.59 7.36
CA LEU A 1020 -34.64 -12.22 7.70
C LEU A 1020 -34.49 -12.39 9.22
N LEU A 1021 -34.90 -11.40 10.01
CA LEU A 1021 -34.88 -11.45 11.46
C LEU A 1021 -35.74 -12.59 12.03
N LEU A 1022 -36.86 -12.90 11.36
CA LEU A 1022 -37.79 -13.98 11.74
C LEU A 1022 -37.39 -15.36 11.20
N THR A 1023 -36.64 -15.43 10.10
CA THR A 1023 -36.36 -16.69 9.38
C THR A 1023 -34.95 -17.24 9.57
N VAL A 1024 -33.96 -16.38 9.80
CA VAL A 1024 -32.55 -16.79 9.85
C VAL A 1024 -32.22 -17.48 11.17
N LYS A 1025 -31.81 -18.74 11.06
CA LYS A 1025 -31.41 -19.62 12.19
C LYS A 1025 -29.89 -19.86 12.26
N ASP A 1026 -29.12 -19.22 11.40
CA ASP A 1026 -27.67 -19.42 11.35
C ASP A 1026 -27.03 -18.92 12.65
N SER A 1027 -26.06 -19.68 13.17
CA SER A 1027 -25.29 -19.24 14.32
C SER A 1027 -24.42 -18.05 13.95
N ALA A 1028 -24.67 -16.90 14.60
CA ALA A 1028 -23.89 -15.68 14.47
C ALA A 1028 -22.38 -15.92 14.55
N ALA A 1029 -21.94 -16.89 15.37
CA ALA A 1029 -20.55 -17.19 15.67
C ALA A 1029 -19.69 -17.52 14.43
N ASN A 1030 -20.28 -17.85 13.29
CA ASN A 1030 -19.55 -18.25 12.09
C ASN A 1030 -19.56 -17.24 10.94
N ILE A 1031 -20.17 -16.06 11.11
CA ILE A 1031 -20.31 -15.07 10.03
C ILE A 1031 -19.30 -13.91 10.23
N PRO A 1032 -18.49 -13.54 9.21
CA PRO A 1032 -18.32 -14.23 7.92
C PRO A 1032 -17.52 -15.53 8.06
N LYS A 1033 -17.71 -16.51 7.18
CA LYS A 1033 -16.98 -17.80 7.24
C LYS A 1033 -15.51 -17.69 6.83
N ASN A 1034 -15.22 -16.76 5.91
CA ASN A 1034 -13.89 -16.58 5.34
C ASN A 1034 -12.90 -16.06 6.40
N LEU A 1035 -11.73 -16.72 6.52
CA LEU A 1035 -10.68 -16.34 7.47
C LEU A 1035 -10.09 -14.97 7.18
N GLU A 1036 -9.95 -14.59 5.92
CA GLU A 1036 -9.41 -13.29 5.52
C GLU A 1036 -10.38 -12.16 5.82
N ALA A 1037 -11.69 -12.36 5.54
CA ALA A 1037 -12.72 -11.42 5.97
C ALA A 1037 -12.72 -11.24 7.50
N ARG A 1038 -12.62 -12.33 8.26
CA ARG A 1038 -12.51 -12.29 9.73
C ARG A 1038 -11.28 -11.50 10.16
N ARG A 1039 -10.12 -11.75 9.54
CA ARG A 1039 -8.86 -11.06 9.85
C ARG A 1039 -8.97 -9.56 9.59
N ARG A 1040 -9.50 -9.14 8.43
CA ARG A 1040 -9.67 -7.73 8.07
C ARG A 1040 -10.65 -7.01 9.00
N LEU A 1041 -11.79 -7.63 9.32
CA LEU A 1041 -12.76 -7.07 10.26
C LEU A 1041 -12.18 -6.97 11.68
N GLN A 1042 -11.45 -7.99 12.15
CA GLN A 1042 -10.75 -7.95 13.44
C GLN A 1042 -9.68 -6.86 13.46
N PHE A 1043 -8.91 -6.70 12.38
CA PHE A 1043 -7.88 -5.67 12.29
C PHE A 1043 -8.50 -4.28 12.36
N PHE A 1044 -9.52 -4.01 11.53
CA PHE A 1044 -10.24 -2.74 11.54
C PHE A 1044 -10.87 -2.43 12.90
N THR A 1045 -11.55 -3.40 13.51
CA THR A 1045 -12.20 -3.17 14.82
C THR A 1045 -11.18 -2.97 15.93
N ASN A 1046 -10.05 -3.69 15.93
CA ASN A 1046 -8.96 -3.44 16.86
C ASN A 1046 -8.37 -2.03 16.69
N SER A 1047 -8.21 -1.54 15.45
CA SER A 1047 -7.63 -0.20 15.23
C SER A 1047 -8.50 0.92 15.80
N LEU A 1048 -9.83 0.73 15.90
CA LEU A 1048 -10.73 1.70 16.53
C LEU A 1048 -10.44 1.91 18.03
N PHE A 1049 -9.86 0.93 18.73
CA PHE A 1049 -9.55 1.03 20.16
C PHE A 1049 -8.09 1.37 20.45
N MET A 1050 -7.28 1.50 19.40
CA MET A 1050 -5.91 1.97 19.51
C MET A 1050 -5.87 3.50 19.59
N ASP A 1051 -4.80 4.03 20.17
CA ASP A 1051 -4.51 5.46 20.12
C ASP A 1051 -4.16 5.85 18.67
N MET A 1052 -5.09 6.50 17.98
CA MET A 1052 -4.90 7.03 16.63
C MET A 1052 -4.66 8.55 16.67
N PRO A 1053 -3.79 9.10 15.80
CA PRO A 1053 -3.63 10.55 15.68
C PRO A 1053 -4.91 11.19 15.12
N ASP A 1054 -5.18 12.44 15.53
CA ASP A 1054 -6.36 13.18 15.05
C ASP A 1054 -6.36 13.28 13.52
N ALA A 1055 -7.46 12.85 12.91
CA ALA A 1055 -7.63 12.91 11.46
C ALA A 1055 -7.73 14.36 10.98
N LYS A 1056 -6.81 14.77 10.10
CA LYS A 1056 -6.88 16.07 9.43
C LYS A 1056 -7.96 16.05 8.34
N PRO A 1057 -8.57 17.21 8.00
CA PRO A 1057 -9.43 17.33 6.84
C PRO A 1057 -8.73 16.86 5.56
N VAL A 1058 -9.48 16.33 4.59
CA VAL A 1058 -8.96 15.88 3.29
C VAL A 1058 -8.16 16.99 2.59
N SER A 1059 -8.58 18.25 2.74
CA SER A 1059 -7.89 19.44 2.21
C SER A 1059 -6.49 19.67 2.79
N GLU A 1060 -6.19 19.13 3.97
CA GLU A 1060 -4.90 19.26 4.65
C GLU A 1060 -4.06 17.97 4.56
N MET A 1061 -4.55 16.95 3.85
CA MET A 1061 -3.88 15.68 3.69
C MET A 1061 -2.61 15.86 2.86
N ILE A 1062 -1.53 15.20 3.30
CA ILE A 1062 -0.28 15.16 2.54
C ILE A 1062 -0.56 14.43 1.22
N PRO A 1063 -0.16 14.99 0.07
CA PRO A 1063 -0.36 14.31 -1.20
C PRO A 1063 0.52 13.05 -1.20
N PHE A 1064 -0.09 11.91 -1.45
CA PHE A 1064 0.64 10.67 -1.67
C PHE A 1064 0.36 10.19 -3.08
N SER A 1065 1.42 9.84 -3.80
CA SER A 1065 1.31 9.16 -5.09
C SER A 1065 1.61 7.69 -4.85
N VAL A 1066 0.64 6.84 -5.11
CA VAL A 1066 0.87 5.39 -5.13
C VAL A 1066 1.40 5.07 -6.52
N PHE A 1067 2.70 4.80 -6.62
CA PHE A 1067 3.22 4.09 -7.78
C PHE A 1067 2.71 2.66 -7.68
N THR A 1068 1.57 2.37 -8.30
CA THR A 1068 1.15 0.99 -8.50
C THR A 1068 2.10 0.38 -9.54
N PRO A 1069 2.98 -0.57 -9.19
CA PRO A 1069 3.66 -1.34 -10.21
C PRO A 1069 2.58 -2.02 -11.04
N TYR A 1070 2.47 -1.64 -12.31
CA TYR A 1070 1.68 -2.38 -13.28
C TYR A 1070 2.40 -3.72 -13.48
N TYR A 1071 2.12 -4.69 -12.62
CA TYR A 1071 2.36 -6.08 -12.97
C TYR A 1071 1.39 -6.41 -14.11
N SER A 1072 1.91 -7.00 -15.19
CA SER A 1072 1.15 -7.44 -16.36
C SER A 1072 0.28 -8.67 -16.05
N GLU A 1073 -0.25 -8.77 -14.84
CA GLU A 1073 -1.05 -9.90 -14.39
C GLU A 1073 -2.51 -9.68 -14.80
N THR A 1074 -3.12 -10.74 -15.33
CA THR A 1074 -4.51 -10.71 -15.77
C THR A 1074 -5.40 -10.97 -14.55
N VAL A 1075 -5.94 -9.91 -13.96
CA VAL A 1075 -6.71 -9.99 -12.69
C VAL A 1075 -8.17 -10.36 -12.92
N LEU A 1076 -8.66 -10.28 -14.17
CA LEU A 1076 -10.04 -10.57 -14.55
C LEU A 1076 -10.06 -11.78 -15.50
N TYR A 1077 -10.70 -12.87 -15.07
CA TYR A 1077 -10.93 -14.04 -15.91
C TYR A 1077 -12.38 -14.04 -16.42
N SER A 1078 -12.56 -14.28 -17.70
CA SER A 1078 -13.88 -14.64 -18.24
C SER A 1078 -14.27 -16.04 -17.78
N MET A 1079 -15.58 -16.33 -17.71
CA MET A 1079 -16.06 -17.66 -17.34
C MET A 1079 -15.54 -18.75 -18.29
N SER A 1080 -15.31 -18.41 -19.56
CA SER A 1080 -14.65 -19.30 -20.52
C SER A 1080 -13.22 -19.63 -20.11
N GLU A 1081 -12.42 -18.66 -19.70
CA GLU A 1081 -11.02 -18.87 -19.29
C GLU A 1081 -10.91 -19.64 -17.98
N LEU A 1082 -11.87 -19.45 -17.06
CA LEU A 1082 -11.94 -20.23 -15.82
C LEU A 1082 -12.21 -21.72 -16.08
N CYS A 1083 -12.93 -22.05 -17.15
CA CYS A 1083 -13.27 -23.42 -17.52
C CYS A 1083 -12.26 -24.07 -18.49
N VAL A 1084 -11.24 -23.33 -18.97
CA VAL A 1084 -10.20 -23.90 -19.82
C VAL A 1084 -9.28 -24.77 -18.96
N ASP A 1085 -9.13 -26.02 -19.36
CA ASP A 1085 -8.23 -26.97 -18.72
C ASP A 1085 -6.77 -26.65 -19.06
N ASN A 1086 -5.89 -26.74 -18.06
CA ASN A 1086 -4.44 -26.64 -18.25
C ASN A 1086 -3.85 -27.93 -18.84
N GLU A 1087 -2.51 -28.00 -19.00
CA GLU A 1087 -1.81 -29.18 -19.53
C GLU A 1087 -2.06 -30.47 -18.72
N ASP A 1088 -2.45 -30.34 -17.46
CA ASP A 1088 -2.80 -31.44 -16.55
C ASP A 1088 -4.30 -31.81 -16.57
N GLY A 1089 -5.12 -31.18 -17.43
CA GLY A 1089 -6.55 -31.43 -17.52
C GLY A 1089 -7.38 -30.81 -16.39
N ILE A 1090 -6.83 -29.80 -15.70
CA ILE A 1090 -7.47 -29.14 -14.56
C ILE A 1090 -7.84 -27.71 -14.94
N SER A 1091 -9.13 -27.38 -14.89
CA SER A 1091 -9.60 -26.00 -15.03
C SER A 1091 -9.30 -25.15 -13.80
N ILE A 1092 -9.07 -23.85 -14.03
CA ILE A 1092 -8.86 -22.86 -12.95
C ILE A 1092 -10.08 -22.83 -12.02
N LEU A 1093 -11.30 -22.98 -12.56
CA LEU A 1093 -12.53 -23.07 -11.79
C LEU A 1093 -12.51 -24.28 -10.84
N PHE A 1094 -12.15 -25.47 -11.34
CA PHE A 1094 -12.06 -26.67 -10.50
C PHE A 1094 -11.03 -26.49 -9.38
N TYR A 1095 -9.88 -25.90 -9.69
CA TYR A 1095 -8.84 -25.59 -8.72
C TYR A 1095 -9.34 -24.60 -7.64
N LEU A 1096 -10.01 -23.53 -8.04
CA LEU A 1096 -10.62 -22.55 -7.13
C LEU A 1096 -11.72 -23.17 -6.26
N GLN A 1097 -12.55 -24.05 -6.81
CA GLN A 1097 -13.59 -24.77 -6.06
C GLN A 1097 -13.00 -25.71 -5.01
N LYS A 1098 -11.84 -26.32 -5.29
CA LYS A 1098 -11.15 -27.23 -4.36
C LYS A 1098 -10.41 -26.48 -3.25
N ILE A 1099 -9.82 -25.33 -3.55
CA ILE A 1099 -9.09 -24.52 -2.55
C ILE A 1099 -10.04 -23.66 -1.72
N TYR A 1100 -11.11 -23.15 -2.32
CA TYR A 1100 -12.11 -22.28 -1.67
C TYR A 1100 -13.52 -22.87 -1.74
N PRO A 1101 -13.79 -23.99 -1.04
CA PRO A 1101 -15.09 -24.68 -1.10
C PRO A 1101 -16.28 -23.82 -0.63
N GLY A 1102 -16.03 -22.75 0.14
CA GLY A 1102 -17.06 -21.80 0.59
C GLY A 1102 -17.45 -20.73 -0.44
N ALA A 1103 -16.57 -20.37 -1.37
CA ALA A 1103 -16.82 -19.35 -2.40
C ALA A 1103 -17.57 -19.93 -3.62
N ALA A 1104 -17.30 -21.19 -3.94
CA ALA A 1104 -17.87 -21.93 -5.06
C ALA A 1104 -19.41 -22.02 -5.06
N GLY A 1105 -20.04 -22.04 -3.87
CA GLY A 1105 -21.51 -22.11 -3.74
C GLY A 1105 -22.24 -20.83 -4.16
N GLY A 1106 -21.54 -19.70 -4.25
CA GLY A 1106 -22.11 -18.41 -4.69
C GLY A 1106 -21.97 -18.16 -6.20
N ALA A 1107 -20.95 -18.74 -6.84
CA ALA A 1107 -20.66 -18.53 -8.25
C ALA A 1107 -21.61 -19.27 -9.21
N THR A 1108 -22.49 -20.13 -8.70
CA THR A 1108 -23.37 -21.00 -9.51
C THR A 1108 -24.86 -20.66 -9.41
N GLY A 1109 -25.27 -19.52 -8.85
CA GLY A 1109 -26.68 -19.13 -8.89
C GLY A 1109 -27.06 -18.51 -10.24
N PRO A 1110 -27.82 -19.19 -11.13
CA PRO A 1110 -28.32 -18.55 -12.33
C PRO A 1110 -29.68 -17.93 -12.04
N ALA A 1111 -29.94 -16.82 -12.71
CA ALA A 1111 -31.28 -16.45 -13.12
C ALA A 1111 -31.88 -17.62 -13.95
N GLN A 1112 -32.61 -18.52 -13.29
CA GLN A 1112 -33.56 -19.41 -13.94
C GLN A 1112 -34.95 -19.02 -13.45
N GLY A 1113 -35.65 -18.24 -14.28
CA GLY A 1113 -37.10 -18.18 -14.24
C GLY A 1113 -37.68 -19.48 -14.79
N GLU A 1114 -38.75 -19.92 -14.12
CA GLU A 1114 -39.87 -20.72 -14.62
C GLU A 1114 -39.61 -22.14 -15.15
N GLY A 1115 -40.27 -23.13 -14.52
CA GLY A 1115 -40.45 -24.47 -15.08
C GLY A 1115 -40.54 -25.57 -14.01
N VAL A 1116 -41.76 -25.90 -13.61
CA VAL A 1116 -42.13 -27.03 -12.75
C VAL A 1116 -42.02 -28.35 -13.53
N GLU A 1117 -41.44 -29.43 -12.95
CA GLU A 1117 -42.08 -30.77 -12.82
C GLU A 1117 -41.14 -31.83 -12.18
N VAL A 1118 -41.60 -32.36 -11.04
CA VAL A 1118 -41.73 -33.77 -10.57
C VAL A 1118 -40.63 -34.82 -10.84
N ALA A 1119 -40.32 -35.58 -9.78
CA ALA A 1119 -39.43 -36.76 -9.64
C ALA A 1119 -39.98 -38.07 -10.29
N PRO A 1120 -39.55 -39.32 -9.97
CA PRO A 1120 -38.28 -39.92 -9.47
C PRO A 1120 -37.86 -41.19 -10.33
N GLU A 1121 -37.02 -42.08 -9.76
CA GLU A 1121 -36.68 -43.47 -10.20
C GLU A 1121 -35.63 -43.61 -11.33
N ALA A 1122 -34.86 -44.69 -11.49
CA ALA A 1122 -34.38 -45.83 -10.70
C ALA A 1122 -33.39 -46.59 -11.62
N GLY A 1123 -32.43 -47.32 -11.04
CA GLY A 1123 -32.05 -48.62 -11.61
C GLY A 1123 -30.90 -48.70 -12.64
N THR A 1124 -29.83 -49.33 -12.15
CA THR A 1124 -29.23 -50.58 -12.68
C THR A 1124 -28.27 -50.57 -13.89
N VAL A 1125 -27.26 -51.46 -13.74
CA VAL A 1125 -26.47 -52.21 -14.76
C VAL A 1125 -25.07 -51.65 -15.11
N GLY A 1126 -24.02 -52.23 -14.49
CA GLY A 1126 -22.72 -52.50 -15.16
C GLY A 1126 -22.80 -53.82 -15.94
N PRO A 1127 -21.74 -54.57 -16.29
CA PRO A 1127 -20.31 -54.27 -16.53
C PRO A 1127 -19.81 -54.90 -17.88
N ALA A 1128 -18.52 -54.77 -18.25
CA ALA A 1128 -17.73 -55.70 -19.13
C ALA A 1128 -16.35 -55.07 -19.47
N LEU A 1129 -15.20 -55.66 -19.09
CA LEU A 1129 -14.41 -56.73 -19.77
C LEU A 1129 -13.82 -56.28 -21.13
N GLY A 1130 -12.54 -56.45 -21.49
CA GLY A 1130 -11.39 -57.11 -20.86
C GLY A 1130 -10.17 -57.18 -21.83
N ALA A 1131 -9.08 -57.79 -21.35
CA ALA A 1131 -7.88 -58.34 -22.04
C ALA A 1131 -6.86 -57.36 -22.69
N GLY A 1132 -5.53 -57.52 -22.61
CA GLY A 1132 -4.67 -58.52 -21.96
C GLY A 1132 -3.17 -58.34 -22.30
N SER A 1133 -2.30 -58.99 -21.50
CA SER A 1133 -0.90 -59.40 -21.75
C SER A 1133 0.27 -58.39 -21.58
N GLY A 1134 1.40 -58.72 -20.94
CA GLY A 1134 1.83 -59.97 -20.28
C GLY A 1134 3.13 -59.81 -19.46
N THR A 1135 3.57 -60.95 -18.91
CA THR A 1135 4.91 -61.33 -18.39
C THR A 1135 5.43 -60.67 -17.10
N ALA A 1136 5.35 -61.45 -16.01
CA ALA A 1136 6.26 -61.47 -14.87
C ALA A 1136 7.56 -62.28 -15.25
N PRO A 1137 8.61 -62.53 -14.41
CA PRO A 1137 8.45 -63.01 -13.02
C PRO A 1137 9.60 -62.71 -12.00
N VAL A 1138 9.36 -63.23 -10.78
CA VAL A 1138 10.29 -63.72 -9.74
C VAL A 1138 10.75 -62.70 -8.69
N ASP A 1139 10.13 -62.65 -7.50
CA ASP A 1139 10.27 -63.50 -6.27
C ASP A 1139 11.27 -62.82 -5.29
N VAL A 1140 11.15 -62.76 -3.96
CA VAL A 1140 10.62 -63.71 -2.96
C VAL A 1140 10.17 -62.91 -1.70
N GLU A 1141 9.06 -63.35 -1.13
CA GLU A 1141 8.42 -63.19 0.20
C GLU A 1141 9.34 -63.46 1.45
N PRO A 1142 8.83 -63.64 2.69
CA PRO A 1142 7.79 -62.95 3.50
C PRO A 1142 8.29 -62.70 4.97
N ASP A 1143 7.51 -62.03 5.84
CA ASP A 1143 6.86 -62.58 7.06
C ASP A 1143 7.14 -61.55 8.20
N GLU A 1144 6.35 -61.30 9.24
CA GLU A 1144 5.16 -61.93 9.81
C GLU A 1144 4.47 -60.92 10.77
N ASN A 1145 3.17 -61.11 10.96
CA ASN A 1145 2.31 -60.45 11.97
C ASN A 1145 2.60 -60.93 13.40
N HIS A 1146 2.33 -60.08 14.40
CA HIS A 1146 1.58 -60.40 15.65
C HIS A 1146 1.40 -59.08 16.44
N GLY A 1147 0.17 -58.58 16.68
CA GLY A 1147 -0.78 -58.97 17.73
C GLY A 1147 -0.59 -58.07 18.96
N GLY A 1148 -1.54 -57.45 19.67
CA GLY A 1148 -3.01 -57.39 19.71
C GLY A 1148 -3.43 -56.74 21.06
N ALA A 1149 -4.64 -56.13 21.11
CA ALA A 1149 -5.45 -55.67 22.28
C ALA A 1149 -4.95 -54.44 23.11
N VAL A 1150 -5.57 -53.23 23.21
CA VAL A 1150 -6.96 -52.71 23.50
C VAL A 1150 -7.32 -52.72 25.02
N PRO A 1151 -8.07 -51.77 25.67
CA PRO A 1151 -8.43 -50.36 25.44
C PRO A 1151 -8.36 -49.36 26.67
N ALA A 1152 -8.63 -48.07 26.37
CA ALA A 1152 -9.36 -47.02 27.15
C ALA A 1152 -8.72 -46.28 28.35
N GLY A 1153 -8.69 -44.92 28.26
CA GLY A 1153 -8.66 -44.02 29.43
C GLY A 1153 -8.04 -42.62 29.24
N HIS A 1154 -8.88 -41.64 28.88
CA HIS A 1154 -8.87 -40.18 29.18
C HIS A 1154 -7.60 -39.30 29.37
N ASN A 1155 -7.80 -38.04 28.92
CA ASN A 1155 -7.17 -36.77 29.31
C ASN A 1155 -5.90 -36.28 28.58
N GLY A 1156 -6.12 -35.39 27.61
CA GLY A 1156 -5.74 -33.98 27.71
C GLY A 1156 -4.25 -33.60 27.69
N SER A 1157 -3.77 -33.16 26.52
CA SER A 1157 -2.80 -32.07 26.42
C SER A 1157 -2.77 -31.53 24.98
N GLY A 1158 -3.45 -30.40 24.78
CA GLY A 1158 -3.37 -29.62 23.54
C GLY A 1158 -1.96 -29.05 23.39
N GLY A 1159 -1.25 -29.50 22.36
CA GLY A 1159 -0.01 -28.90 21.91
C GLY A 1159 -0.28 -27.51 21.34
N TRP A 1160 0.32 -26.50 21.96
CA TRP A 1160 0.44 -25.16 21.42
C TRP A 1160 1.42 -25.18 20.26
N SER A 1161 0.91 -25.34 19.04
CA SER A 1161 1.64 -25.03 17.81
C SER A 1161 1.27 -23.61 17.39
N THR A 1162 2.02 -22.63 17.88
CA THR A 1162 2.00 -21.25 17.39
C THR A 1162 2.59 -21.20 15.99
N GLY A 1163 1.75 -21.46 14.99
CA GLY A 1163 2.02 -21.14 13.58
C GLY A 1163 1.82 -19.64 13.37
N LEU A 1164 2.92 -18.89 13.48
CA LEU A 1164 3.06 -17.56 12.91
C LEU A 1164 2.97 -17.68 11.38
N VAL A 1165 1.83 -17.31 10.80
CA VAL A 1165 1.70 -17.02 9.36
C VAL A 1165 1.10 -15.64 9.21
N GLY A 1166 2.00 -14.69 9.00
CA GLY A 1166 1.72 -13.32 8.62
C GLY A 1166 2.99 -12.77 8.00
N ASN A 1167 3.16 -13.04 6.70
CA ASN A 1167 3.79 -12.15 5.72
C ASN A 1167 4.01 -12.95 4.42
N ARG A 1168 3.07 -12.79 3.50
CA ARG A 1168 3.30 -13.05 2.07
C ARG A 1168 3.44 -11.69 1.39
N GLU A 1169 4.59 -11.06 1.62
CA GLU A 1169 5.18 -10.13 0.66
C GLU A 1169 6.15 -10.97 -0.17
N GLU A 1170 5.73 -11.41 -1.36
CA GLU A 1170 6.65 -11.87 -2.39
C GLU A 1170 7.36 -10.63 -2.96
N ARG A 1171 8.44 -10.21 -2.28
CA ARG A 1171 9.51 -9.43 -2.90
C ARG A 1171 10.36 -10.40 -3.72
N SER A 1172 10.19 -10.39 -5.03
CA SER A 1172 11.29 -10.69 -5.96
C SER A 1172 12.25 -9.50 -5.95
N GLY A 1173 12.99 -9.35 -4.85
CA GLY A 1173 14.11 -8.44 -4.73
C GLY A 1173 15.35 -9.31 -4.52
N SER A 1174 16.22 -9.32 -5.53
CA SER A 1174 17.57 -9.88 -5.47
C SER A 1174 18.21 -9.59 -4.10
N GLU A 1175 18.63 -10.66 -3.42
CA GLU A 1175 19.45 -10.62 -2.21
C GLU A 1175 20.62 -9.63 -2.41
N VAL A 1176 20.53 -8.48 -1.76
CA VAL A 1176 21.68 -7.64 -1.44
C VAL A 1176 21.92 -7.87 0.04
N GLU A 1177 22.71 -8.89 0.34
CA GLU A 1177 23.38 -9.02 1.64
C GLU A 1177 24.33 -7.83 1.80
N GLY A 1178 23.80 -6.71 2.30
CA GLY A 1178 24.56 -5.58 2.82
C GLY A 1178 24.76 -5.78 4.31
N GLY A 1179 25.79 -6.54 4.69
CA GLY A 1179 26.26 -6.59 6.07
C GLY A 1179 26.90 -5.26 6.45
N GLY A 1180 26.33 -4.58 7.44
CA GLY A 1180 26.90 -3.38 8.04
C GLY A 1180 26.26 -3.10 9.38
N GLU A 1181 27.09 -3.02 10.43
CA GLU A 1181 26.75 -2.78 11.83
C GLU A 1181 25.64 -1.74 12.02
N VAL A 1182 24.40 -2.21 12.27
CA VAL A 1182 23.37 -1.45 12.97
C VAL A 1182 22.71 -2.40 13.99
N VAL A 1183 23.41 -2.58 15.11
CA VAL A 1183 22.79 -2.90 16.38
C VAL A 1183 23.26 -1.84 17.37
N GLU A 1184 22.58 -0.69 17.33
CA GLU A 1184 22.27 0.08 18.53
C GLU A 1184 20.79 0.42 18.51
#